data_AF-A0A2P6TZG1-F1
#
_entry.id   AF-A0A2P6TZG1-F1
#
_cell.length_a   1.000
_cell.length_b   1.000
_cell.length_c   1.000
_cell.angle_alpha   90.00
_cell.angle_beta   90.00
_cell.angle_gamma   90.00
#
_symmetry.space_group_name_H-M   'P 1'
#
loop_
_entity.id
_entity.type
_entity.pdbx_description
1 polymer ?
#
loop_
_entity_poly.entity_id
_entity_poly.type
_entity_poly.pdbx_seq_one_letter_code
_entity_poly.pdbx_strand_id
1 'polypeptide(L)'
;MGCSWRPAALLALALLLPAAIVAAPIRGLDPALAPRYQPTADGNFACLDGKKTIPFSQVNDDYCDCLDGSDEPGTSACPNGHFYCANKFFLPLLLNASMVDDGVCDCCDGSDEPAGRCPNNCYDKGMESLADLQAQVRAAEAGVAARNKYIADAVGIKAKWGERKKEVDAELETQRAEKDTAQAEKSKLEEEQKALRDQKTELEDKKAKLEQPQQGGDAAAVADGAAEGAAADAAAADAAAAEETEEERAAQEAAEVEAAVAAADAEAEAEARAAQDAADAAAAAAAEADAAAAATADGGAAGAAEGAAKSEEELAKERMAQWIPGAKDGNAGEEAAAAGEEQAPAEDADQIFREEGDSGANAAAGSGDAGAGGQPGAAGEEDWAEPAEDGSEAGAGGGAEAAEGEGEAGEQPPTTAFGKARLLVTRVVQALLHPKAAAASGALARLDADIAALDAKIAALDRKLDPVRSRENAARDKVRDLEKEQRDLTSKLEGSYGEQDVFVPLADQCFKAQVDKYTYEVCPFSKASQKEGHSSTSLGTWSGLEENGTRMAFKNGQGCWQGPARSITVTLLCGKREHLAHVAEPSRCEYTADLETPAACTPETATALQAELRKRQQLLGGAGGEGEEEAAAAAAAAAAAGADGSSRDEL
;
A
#
# COMPACT_ATOMS: atom_id res chain seq x y z
N MET A 1 77.31 -37.26 71.43
CA MET A 1 76.77 -38.45 70.71
C MET A 1 76.10 -37.89 69.46
N GLY A 2 76.49 -38.13 68.21
CA GLY A 2 77.54 -38.93 67.59
C GLY A 2 77.19 -39.01 66.10
N CYS A 3 78.20 -38.87 65.22
CA CYS A 3 78.25 -39.32 63.81
C CYS A 3 77.23 -38.72 62.80
N SER A 4 77.52 -38.49 61.51
CA SER A 4 78.70 -38.68 60.66
C SER A 4 78.44 -38.09 59.26
N TRP A 5 79.47 -37.45 58.68
CA TRP A 5 79.91 -37.37 57.27
C TRP A 5 79.00 -37.67 56.04
N ARG A 6 78.90 -36.65 55.16
CA ARG A 6 79.25 -36.59 53.69
C ARG A 6 78.40 -37.37 52.62
N PRO A 7 78.45 -37.03 51.30
CA PRO A 7 77.90 -35.85 50.60
C PRO A 7 77.19 -36.21 49.24
N ALA A 8 76.71 -35.19 48.52
CA ALA A 8 76.47 -35.15 47.05
C ALA A 8 75.35 -36.01 46.41
N ALA A 9 74.33 -35.31 45.89
CA ALA A 9 73.66 -35.67 44.63
C ALA A 9 72.97 -34.41 44.05
N LEU A 10 73.62 -33.77 43.08
CA LEU A 10 72.98 -32.84 42.14
C LEU A 10 72.07 -33.69 41.23
N LEU A 11 70.76 -33.61 41.46
CA LEU A 11 69.76 -34.15 40.55
C LEU A 11 69.40 -33.06 39.55
N ALA A 12 70.01 -33.15 38.37
CA ALA A 12 69.58 -32.40 37.19
C ALA A 12 68.21 -32.95 36.74
N LEU A 13 67.14 -32.22 37.06
CA LEU A 13 65.82 -32.44 36.50
C LEU A 13 65.78 -31.78 35.12
N ALA A 14 66.17 -32.52 34.09
CA ALA A 14 65.95 -32.10 32.71
C ALA A 14 64.45 -32.08 32.43
N LEU A 15 63.89 -30.88 32.28
CA LEU A 15 62.55 -30.64 31.74
C LEU A 15 62.49 -31.20 30.31
N LEU A 16 61.89 -32.38 30.16
CA LEU A 16 61.31 -32.83 28.88
C LEU A 16 60.01 -32.05 28.68
N LEU A 17 60.10 -30.86 28.07
CA LEU A 17 58.97 -30.27 27.38
C LEU A 17 58.65 -31.17 26.18
N PRO A 18 57.46 -31.77 26.06
CA PRO A 18 57.05 -32.38 24.82
C PRO A 18 56.97 -31.27 23.77
N ALA A 19 57.83 -31.33 22.76
CA ALA A 19 57.61 -30.57 21.54
C ALA A 19 56.29 -31.06 20.96
N ALA A 20 55.23 -30.26 21.10
CA ALA A 20 54.01 -30.46 20.33
C ALA A 20 54.43 -30.31 18.86
N ILE A 21 54.50 -31.42 18.13
CA ILE A 21 54.64 -31.41 16.69
C ILE A 21 53.31 -30.86 16.17
N VAL A 22 53.27 -29.58 15.84
CA VAL A 22 52.16 -28.99 15.10
C VAL A 22 52.22 -29.60 13.71
N ALA A 23 51.31 -30.54 13.43
CA ALA A 23 51.14 -31.07 12.08
C ALA A 23 50.86 -29.89 11.13
N ALA A 24 51.59 -29.83 10.01
CA ALA A 24 51.39 -28.77 9.03
C ALA A 24 49.92 -28.77 8.55
N PRO A 25 49.29 -27.59 8.39
CA PRO A 25 47.92 -27.52 7.90
C PRO A 25 47.84 -28.12 6.49
N ILE A 26 46.88 -29.03 6.30
CA ILE A 26 46.61 -29.66 5.00
C ILE A 26 45.99 -28.59 4.08
N ARG A 27 46.55 -28.41 2.87
CA ARG A 27 46.04 -27.46 1.87
C ARG A 27 44.56 -27.76 1.59
N GLY A 28 43.74 -26.70 1.56
CA GLY A 28 42.30 -26.79 1.23
C GLY A 28 41.42 -27.45 2.29
N LEU A 29 41.97 -27.83 3.45
CA LEU A 29 41.19 -28.47 4.51
C LEU A 29 40.46 -27.43 5.37
N ASP A 30 39.15 -27.60 5.54
CA ASP A 30 38.36 -26.85 6.53
C ASP A 30 38.90 -27.13 7.95
N PRO A 31 39.27 -26.10 8.72
CA PRO A 31 39.72 -26.25 10.11
C PRO A 31 38.77 -27.08 11.00
N ALA A 32 37.47 -27.06 10.73
CA ALA A 32 36.49 -27.87 11.46
C ALA A 32 36.69 -29.39 11.26
N LEU A 33 37.27 -29.79 10.11
CA LEU A 33 37.55 -31.18 9.77
C LEU A 33 38.96 -31.62 10.16
N ALA A 34 39.86 -30.70 10.51
CA ALA A 34 41.25 -31.00 10.88
C ALA A 34 41.42 -32.14 11.91
N PRO A 35 40.59 -32.29 12.95
CA PRO A 35 40.71 -33.41 13.89
C PRO A 35 40.48 -34.79 13.27
N ARG A 36 39.76 -34.87 12.15
CA ARG A 36 39.48 -36.13 11.43
C ARG A 36 40.59 -36.52 10.46
N TYR A 37 41.47 -35.58 10.11
CA TYR A 37 42.59 -35.79 9.19
C TYR A 37 43.90 -36.04 9.95
N GLN A 38 43.83 -36.92 10.96
CA GLN A 38 45.01 -37.36 11.72
C GLN A 38 45.37 -38.78 11.31
N PRO A 39 46.65 -39.08 11.06
CA PRO A 39 47.08 -40.44 10.74
C PRO A 39 46.83 -41.35 11.95
N THR A 40 46.29 -42.53 11.69
CA THR A 40 46.19 -43.61 12.69
C THR A 40 47.59 -44.09 13.11
N ALA A 41 47.68 -44.86 14.20
CA ALA A 41 48.96 -45.39 14.71
C ALA A 41 49.75 -46.19 13.66
N ASP A 42 49.06 -46.76 12.67
CA ASP A 42 49.64 -47.51 11.55
C ASP A 42 49.95 -46.64 10.32
N GLY A 43 49.74 -45.32 10.39
CA GLY A 43 49.99 -44.37 9.30
C GLY A 43 48.90 -44.30 8.24
N ASN A 44 47.69 -44.78 8.53
CA ASN A 44 46.56 -44.79 7.61
C ASN A 44 45.53 -43.69 7.91
N PHE A 45 44.83 -43.24 6.88
CA PHE A 45 43.66 -42.37 6.91
C PHE A 45 42.40 -43.19 6.56
N ALA A 46 41.32 -42.99 7.31
CA ALA A 46 40.03 -43.55 6.96
C ALA A 46 39.21 -42.47 6.25
N CYS A 47 38.69 -42.78 5.05
CA CYS A 47 37.78 -41.88 4.34
C CYS A 47 36.61 -41.49 5.26
N LEU A 48 36.07 -40.28 5.12
CA LEU A 48 35.04 -39.76 6.03
C LEU A 48 33.74 -40.55 5.96
N ASP A 49 33.46 -41.21 4.85
CA ASP A 49 32.35 -42.15 4.69
C ASP A 49 32.55 -43.51 5.40
N GLY A 50 33.75 -43.77 5.93
CA GLY A 50 34.14 -44.98 6.65
C GLY A 50 34.24 -46.24 5.79
N LYS A 51 34.15 -46.13 4.46
CA LYS A 51 34.08 -47.31 3.57
C LYS A 51 35.45 -47.81 3.11
N LYS A 52 36.46 -46.95 3.11
CA LYS A 52 37.82 -47.28 2.66
C LYS A 52 38.85 -46.66 3.62
N THR A 53 39.98 -47.35 3.76
CA THR A 53 41.13 -46.91 4.53
C THR A 53 42.34 -46.90 3.59
N ILE A 54 43.03 -45.78 3.55
CA ILE A 54 44.15 -45.50 2.66
C ILE A 54 45.38 -45.11 3.48
N PRO A 55 46.62 -45.27 2.98
CA PRO A 55 47.80 -44.66 3.61
C PRO A 55 47.64 -43.13 3.69
N PHE A 56 48.08 -42.50 4.78
CA PHE A 56 47.97 -41.03 4.93
C PHE A 56 48.78 -40.26 3.86
N SER A 57 49.73 -40.93 3.19
CA SER A 57 50.45 -40.37 2.05
C SER A 57 49.61 -40.18 0.79
N GLN A 58 48.42 -40.78 0.73
CA GLN A 58 47.45 -40.63 -0.36
C GLN A 58 46.46 -39.48 -0.13
N VAL A 59 46.71 -38.63 0.87
CA VAL A 59 45.91 -37.42 1.08
C VAL A 59 46.55 -36.29 0.28
N ASN A 60 45.79 -35.65 -0.60
CA ASN A 60 46.25 -34.64 -1.56
C ASN A 60 47.36 -35.17 -2.47
N ASP A 61 47.18 -36.37 -3.04
CA ASP A 61 48.14 -37.00 -3.96
C ASP A 61 47.75 -36.89 -5.45
N ASP A 62 46.77 -36.04 -5.77
CA ASP A 62 46.18 -35.83 -7.09
C ASP A 62 45.46 -37.06 -7.65
N TYR A 63 45.05 -38.00 -6.79
CA TYR A 63 44.29 -39.18 -7.18
C TYR A 63 43.08 -39.42 -6.28
N CYS A 64 41.91 -39.61 -6.89
CA CYS A 64 40.68 -39.83 -6.13
C CYS A 64 40.53 -41.29 -5.68
N ASP A 65 41.03 -41.57 -4.49
CA ASP A 65 40.96 -42.82 -3.76
C ASP A 65 39.68 -42.99 -2.95
N CYS A 66 39.12 -41.94 -2.34
CA CYS A 66 37.86 -42.03 -1.60
C CYS A 66 36.65 -41.65 -2.48
N LEU A 67 35.57 -42.43 -2.37
CA LEU A 67 34.34 -42.15 -3.15
C LEU A 67 33.63 -40.85 -2.73
N ASP A 68 33.85 -40.41 -1.50
CA ASP A 68 33.34 -39.14 -0.96
C ASP A 68 34.27 -37.95 -1.23
N GLY A 69 35.45 -38.18 -1.83
CA GLY A 69 36.46 -37.15 -2.11
C GLY A 69 37.17 -36.59 -0.89
N SER A 70 37.09 -37.26 0.27
CA SER A 70 37.72 -36.81 1.50
C SER A 70 39.24 -36.94 1.54
N ASP A 71 39.83 -37.64 0.59
CA ASP A 71 41.27 -37.77 0.41
C ASP A 71 41.89 -36.55 -0.28
N GLU A 72 41.13 -35.79 -1.06
CA GLU A 72 41.64 -34.69 -1.90
C GLU A 72 41.03 -33.32 -1.53
N PRO A 73 41.14 -32.83 -0.27
CA PRO A 73 40.68 -31.49 0.10
C PRO A 73 41.48 -30.35 -0.55
N GLY A 74 42.68 -30.61 -1.04
CA GLY A 74 43.63 -29.63 -1.53
C GLY A 74 43.94 -29.71 -3.03
N THR A 75 43.26 -30.56 -3.78
CA THR A 75 43.50 -30.79 -5.22
C THR A 75 42.17 -30.89 -5.98
N SER A 76 42.24 -30.94 -7.32
CA SER A 76 41.08 -31.08 -8.20
C SER A 76 40.71 -32.53 -8.56
N ALA A 77 41.35 -33.53 -7.94
CA ALA A 77 41.28 -34.91 -8.40
C ALA A 77 39.92 -35.58 -8.16
N CYS A 78 39.19 -35.16 -7.12
CA CYS A 78 37.87 -35.69 -6.80
C CYS A 78 36.73 -34.76 -7.27
N PRO A 79 35.80 -35.21 -8.13
CA PRO A 79 34.70 -34.37 -8.64
C PRO A 79 33.71 -33.86 -7.58
N ASN A 80 33.60 -34.57 -6.45
CA ASN A 80 32.77 -34.17 -5.30
C ASN A 80 33.58 -33.52 -4.19
N GLY A 81 34.86 -33.22 -4.44
CA GLY A 81 35.76 -32.59 -3.48
C GLY A 81 35.41 -31.12 -3.28
N HIS A 82 35.80 -30.60 -2.11
CA HIS A 82 35.63 -29.20 -1.75
C HIS A 82 36.94 -28.65 -1.21
N PHE A 83 37.31 -27.45 -1.67
CA PHE A 83 38.53 -26.76 -1.27
C PHE A 83 38.19 -25.56 -0.38
N TYR A 84 38.80 -25.50 0.79
CA TYR A 84 38.62 -24.41 1.75
C TYR A 84 39.68 -23.31 1.57
N CYS A 85 39.27 -22.13 1.12
CA CYS A 85 40.07 -20.91 1.17
C CYS A 85 39.97 -20.30 2.57
N ALA A 86 41.10 -20.14 3.26
CA ALA A 86 41.13 -19.52 4.58
C ALA A 86 40.85 -18.01 4.51
N ASN A 87 41.28 -17.35 3.42
CA ASN A 87 40.98 -15.95 3.10
C ASN A 87 41.19 -15.02 4.31
N LYS A 88 42.37 -15.06 4.94
CA LYS A 88 42.68 -14.22 6.11
C LYS A 88 42.36 -12.75 5.83
N PHE A 89 41.73 -12.06 6.78
CA PHE A 89 41.22 -10.69 6.65
C PHE A 89 39.98 -10.53 5.75
N PHE A 90 39.43 -11.63 5.22
CA PHE A 90 38.19 -11.68 4.46
C PHE A 90 37.32 -12.87 4.91
N LEU A 91 36.24 -13.15 4.19
CA LEU A 91 35.33 -14.27 4.47
C LEU A 91 35.92 -15.58 3.91
N PRO A 92 35.90 -16.69 4.68
CA PRO A 92 36.29 -17.99 4.18
C PRO A 92 35.34 -18.44 3.06
N LEU A 93 35.88 -19.16 2.09
CA LEU A 93 35.14 -19.61 0.91
C LEU A 93 35.37 -21.11 0.71
N LEU A 94 34.30 -21.83 0.38
CA LEU A 94 34.36 -23.23 0.00
C LEU A 94 34.16 -23.32 -1.51
N LEU A 95 35.20 -23.73 -2.21
CA LEU A 95 35.20 -23.92 -3.66
C LEU A 95 34.92 -25.37 -4.03
N ASN A 96 34.45 -25.58 -5.25
CA ASN A 96 34.42 -26.92 -5.83
C ASN A 96 35.85 -27.34 -6.21
N ALA A 97 36.21 -28.61 -6.04
CA ALA A 97 37.51 -29.13 -6.47
C ALA A 97 37.85 -28.82 -7.93
N SER A 98 36.86 -28.68 -8.83
CA SER A 98 37.07 -28.30 -10.23
C SER A 98 37.68 -26.90 -10.43
N MET A 99 37.61 -26.04 -9.42
CA MET A 99 38.14 -24.67 -9.40
C MET A 99 39.53 -24.59 -8.78
N VAL A 100 40.13 -25.73 -8.40
CA VAL A 100 41.48 -25.79 -7.83
C VAL A 100 42.46 -26.05 -8.97
N ASP A 101 43.52 -25.25 -9.05
CA ASP A 101 44.58 -25.36 -10.05
C ASP A 101 44.06 -25.31 -11.53
N ASP A 102 42.95 -24.61 -11.78
CA ASP A 102 42.31 -24.46 -13.09
C ASP A 102 42.84 -23.25 -13.91
N GLY A 103 43.66 -22.41 -13.27
CA GLY A 103 44.26 -21.22 -13.86
C GLY A 103 43.50 -19.91 -13.63
N VAL A 104 42.42 -19.93 -12.86
CA VAL A 104 41.64 -18.78 -12.42
C VAL A 104 41.93 -18.52 -10.94
N CYS A 105 41.95 -17.24 -10.53
CA CYS A 105 42.16 -16.88 -9.13
C CYS A 105 40.80 -16.66 -8.44
N ASP A 106 40.27 -17.69 -7.81
CA ASP A 106 38.99 -17.71 -7.11
C ASP A 106 39.14 -17.37 -5.62
N CYS A 107 40.17 -17.90 -4.94
CA CYS A 107 40.46 -17.49 -3.56
C CYS A 107 41.11 -16.10 -3.55
N CYS A 108 40.73 -15.22 -2.61
CA CYS A 108 41.42 -13.93 -2.48
C CYS A 108 42.86 -14.08 -1.97
N ASP A 109 43.17 -15.20 -1.28
CA ASP A 109 44.51 -15.48 -0.77
C ASP A 109 45.39 -16.18 -1.82
N GLY A 110 44.80 -16.60 -2.94
CA GLY A 110 45.46 -17.31 -4.04
C GLY A 110 45.85 -18.75 -3.72
N SER A 111 45.26 -19.37 -2.69
CA SER A 111 45.60 -20.73 -2.25
C SER A 111 45.07 -21.86 -3.15
N ASP A 112 44.08 -21.54 -3.97
CA ASP A 112 43.51 -22.35 -5.04
C ASP A 112 44.49 -22.63 -6.17
N GLU A 113 45.46 -21.76 -6.41
CA GLU A 113 46.42 -21.89 -7.50
C GLU A 113 47.86 -22.15 -7.01
N PRO A 114 48.76 -22.60 -7.91
CA PRO A 114 50.16 -22.77 -7.57
C PRO A 114 50.81 -21.46 -7.11
N ALA A 115 51.73 -21.57 -6.14
CA ALA A 115 52.40 -20.42 -5.53
C ALA A 115 53.00 -19.47 -6.58
N GLY A 116 52.62 -18.19 -6.52
CA GLY A 116 53.11 -17.13 -7.39
C GLY A 116 52.25 -16.84 -8.63
N ARG A 117 51.17 -17.59 -8.85
CA ARG A 117 50.19 -17.29 -9.91
C ARG A 117 49.18 -16.22 -9.48
N CYS A 118 48.61 -16.34 -8.28
CA CYS A 118 47.59 -15.44 -7.76
C CYS A 118 48.14 -14.51 -6.67
N PRO A 119 47.89 -13.18 -6.75
CA PRO A 119 48.24 -12.26 -5.67
C PRO A 119 47.23 -12.35 -4.52
N ASN A 120 47.70 -12.23 -3.28
CA ASN A 120 46.81 -12.12 -2.12
C ASN A 120 46.22 -10.69 -2.05
N ASN A 121 44.92 -10.57 -2.26
CA ASN A 121 44.15 -9.32 -2.17
C ASN A 121 43.06 -9.35 -1.09
N CYS A 122 43.12 -10.31 -0.16
CA CYS A 122 42.08 -10.47 0.86
C CYS A 122 41.93 -9.25 1.77
N TYR A 123 43.03 -8.57 2.12
CA TYR A 123 42.97 -7.40 2.97
C TYR A 123 42.16 -6.27 2.32
N ASP A 124 42.45 -5.95 1.05
CA ASP A 124 41.76 -4.90 0.31
C ASP A 124 40.28 -5.23 0.10
N LYS A 125 39.99 -6.48 -0.33
CA LYS A 125 38.61 -6.97 -0.49
C LYS A 125 37.84 -6.98 0.85
N GLY A 126 38.52 -7.30 1.95
CA GLY A 126 37.96 -7.22 3.30
C GLY A 126 37.60 -5.80 3.69
N MET A 127 38.52 -4.86 3.50
CA MET A 127 38.29 -3.44 3.80
C MET A 127 37.13 -2.86 2.99
N GLU A 128 37.05 -3.17 1.69
CA GLU A 128 35.94 -2.77 0.82
C GLU A 128 34.60 -3.36 1.31
N SER A 129 34.55 -4.68 1.52
CA SER A 129 33.38 -5.39 2.05
C SER A 129 32.90 -4.85 3.40
N LEU A 130 33.84 -4.43 4.26
CA LEU A 130 33.52 -3.82 5.54
C LEU A 130 32.97 -2.40 5.38
N ALA A 131 33.55 -1.58 4.50
CA ALA A 131 33.07 -0.24 4.22
C ALA A 131 31.64 -0.26 3.65
N ASP A 132 31.37 -1.19 2.73
CA ASP A 132 30.03 -1.40 2.17
C ASP A 132 29.03 -1.83 3.23
N LEU A 133 29.39 -2.79 4.07
CA LEU A 133 28.52 -3.24 5.16
C LEU A 133 28.29 -2.14 6.19
N GLN A 134 29.30 -1.32 6.51
CA GLN A 134 29.13 -0.14 7.37
C GLN A 134 28.17 0.89 6.74
N ALA A 135 28.21 1.08 5.42
CA ALA A 135 27.26 1.94 4.73
C ALA A 135 25.83 1.38 4.81
N GLN A 136 25.66 0.06 4.65
CA GLN A 136 24.37 -0.62 4.81
C GLN A 136 23.83 -0.52 6.23
N VAL A 137 24.67 -0.75 7.25
CA VAL A 137 24.30 -0.59 8.67
C VAL A 137 23.82 0.83 8.95
N ARG A 138 24.59 1.85 8.53
CA ARG A 138 24.20 3.26 8.71
C ARG A 138 22.89 3.58 8.00
N ALA A 139 22.66 3.04 6.80
CA ALA A 139 21.41 3.22 6.08
C ALA A 139 20.23 2.56 6.80
N ALA A 140 20.41 1.34 7.31
CA ALA A 140 19.39 0.61 8.07
C ALA A 140 19.06 1.31 9.39
N GLU A 141 20.07 1.76 10.15
CA GLU A 141 19.88 2.52 11.39
C GLU A 141 19.16 3.85 11.15
N ALA A 142 19.55 4.59 10.11
CA ALA A 142 18.86 5.81 9.72
C ALA A 142 17.40 5.54 9.32
N GLY A 143 17.15 4.43 8.61
CA GLY A 143 15.82 3.95 8.28
C GLY A 143 14.98 3.64 9.53
N VAL A 144 15.54 2.93 10.51
CA VAL A 144 14.86 2.62 11.78
C VAL A 144 14.59 3.89 12.60
N ALA A 145 15.52 4.84 12.63
CA ALA A 145 15.31 6.13 13.28
C ALA A 145 14.15 6.90 12.62
N ALA A 146 14.07 6.88 11.29
CA ALA A 146 12.95 7.46 10.56
C ALA A 146 11.64 6.69 10.80
N ARG A 147 11.65 5.34 10.86
CA ARG A 147 10.49 4.53 11.24
C ARG A 147 9.93 4.91 12.60
N ASN A 148 10.79 5.15 13.60
CA ASN A 148 10.34 5.55 14.92
C ASN A 148 9.64 6.92 14.91
N LYS A 149 10.05 7.81 14.01
CA LYS A 149 9.33 9.06 13.77
C LYS A 149 7.95 8.80 13.15
N TYR A 150 7.83 7.88 12.20
CA TYR A 150 6.55 7.47 11.62
C TYR A 150 5.57 6.95 12.69
N ILE A 151 6.04 6.13 13.63
CA ILE A 151 5.23 5.64 14.76
C ILE A 151 4.77 6.80 15.65
N ALA A 152 5.64 7.75 15.94
CA ALA A 152 5.28 8.94 16.72
C ALA A 152 4.25 9.81 15.98
N ASP A 153 4.44 10.04 14.68
CA ASP A 153 3.54 10.82 13.83
C ASP A 153 2.17 10.12 13.68
N ALA A 154 2.13 8.79 13.63
CA ALA A 154 0.91 7.99 13.56
C ALA A 154 -0.07 8.29 14.71
N VAL A 155 0.44 8.41 15.95
CA VAL A 155 -0.37 8.78 17.13
C VAL A 155 -1.01 10.16 16.92
N GLY A 156 -0.23 11.12 16.45
CA GLY A 156 -0.72 12.48 16.17
C GLY A 156 -1.75 12.53 15.04
N ILE A 157 -1.56 11.74 13.98
CA ILE A 157 -2.49 11.66 12.83
C ILE A 157 -3.81 11.00 13.24
N LYS A 158 -3.77 9.86 13.92
CA LYS A 158 -5.00 9.21 14.43
C LYS A 158 -5.76 10.10 15.42
N ALA A 159 -5.05 10.86 16.26
CA ALA A 159 -5.68 11.85 17.14
C ALA A 159 -6.43 12.93 16.34
N LYS A 160 -5.82 13.45 15.25
CA LYS A 160 -6.48 14.42 14.36
C LYS A 160 -7.70 13.83 13.65
N TRP A 161 -7.63 12.59 13.16
CA TRP A 161 -8.81 11.92 12.57
C TRP A 161 -9.92 11.75 13.61
N GLY A 162 -9.58 11.39 14.85
CA GLY A 162 -10.52 11.29 15.96
C GLY A 162 -11.15 12.63 16.35
N GLU A 163 -10.39 13.73 16.32
CA GLU A 163 -10.90 15.09 16.56
C GLU A 163 -11.83 15.55 15.43
N ARG A 164 -11.42 15.37 14.17
CA ARG A 164 -12.25 15.68 13.00
C ARG A 164 -13.54 14.86 13.00
N LYS A 165 -13.49 13.58 13.40
CA LYS A 165 -14.70 12.75 13.52
C LYS A 165 -15.68 13.34 14.54
N LYS A 166 -15.21 13.81 15.70
CA LYS A 166 -16.07 14.46 16.70
C LYS A 166 -16.68 15.76 16.18
N GLU A 167 -15.94 16.54 15.42
CA GLU A 167 -16.43 17.76 14.78
C GLU A 167 -17.52 17.43 13.75
N VAL A 168 -17.26 16.46 12.87
CA VAL A 168 -18.21 15.97 11.87
C VAL A 168 -19.47 15.43 12.56
N ASP A 169 -19.33 14.60 13.61
CA ASP A 169 -20.46 14.07 14.38
C ASP A 169 -21.34 15.19 14.96
N ALA A 170 -20.71 16.26 15.49
CA ALA A 170 -21.45 17.42 16.00
C ALA A 170 -22.15 18.21 14.88
N GLU A 171 -21.48 18.44 13.74
CA GLU A 171 -22.07 19.12 12.59
C GLU A 171 -23.24 18.33 12.01
N LEU A 172 -23.11 17.01 11.94
CA LEU A 172 -24.10 16.08 11.40
C LEU A 172 -25.41 16.14 12.22
N GLU A 173 -25.32 16.17 13.55
CA GLU A 173 -26.50 16.35 14.41
C GLU A 173 -27.20 17.70 14.18
N THR A 174 -26.44 18.79 13.99
CA THR A 174 -27.04 20.10 13.68
C THR A 174 -27.74 20.12 12.31
N GLN A 175 -27.11 19.53 11.29
CA GLN A 175 -27.65 19.48 9.93
C GLN A 175 -28.85 18.52 9.83
N ARG A 176 -28.87 17.42 10.60
CA ARG A 176 -30.05 16.54 10.72
C ARG A 176 -31.24 17.31 11.33
N ALA A 177 -31.02 18.06 12.40
CA ALA A 177 -32.08 18.90 12.98
C ALA A 177 -32.57 19.98 12.00
N GLU A 178 -31.68 20.62 11.24
CA GLU A 178 -32.05 21.58 10.21
C GLU A 178 -32.85 20.94 9.07
N LYS A 179 -32.45 19.75 8.60
CA LYS A 179 -33.20 18.97 7.62
C LYS A 179 -34.60 18.63 8.13
N ASP A 180 -34.72 18.11 9.35
CA ASP A 180 -36.01 17.68 9.92
C ASP A 180 -36.95 18.88 10.13
N THR A 181 -36.42 20.02 10.59
CA THR A 181 -37.20 21.25 10.73
C THR A 181 -37.67 21.79 9.38
N ALA A 182 -36.80 21.86 8.38
CA ALA A 182 -37.16 22.28 7.02
C ALA A 182 -38.16 21.30 6.37
N GLN A 183 -38.01 19.99 6.60
CA GLN A 183 -38.93 18.97 6.12
C GLN A 183 -40.31 19.10 6.76
N ALA A 184 -40.39 19.39 8.06
CA ALA A 184 -41.65 19.63 8.76
C ALA A 184 -42.32 20.96 8.34
N GLU A 185 -41.56 22.00 8.01
CA GLU A 185 -42.09 23.24 7.42
C GLU A 185 -42.61 23.00 5.99
N LYS A 186 -41.86 22.24 5.19
CA LYS A 186 -42.23 21.85 3.83
C LYS A 186 -43.55 21.07 3.81
N SER A 187 -43.69 20.05 4.65
CA SER A 187 -44.90 19.22 4.68
C SER A 187 -46.15 20.03 5.04
N LYS A 188 -46.04 20.94 6.03
CA LYS A 188 -47.14 21.85 6.41
C LYS A 188 -47.55 22.78 5.27
N LEU A 189 -46.57 23.37 4.57
CA LEU A 189 -46.84 24.26 3.44
C LEU A 189 -47.38 23.48 2.23
N GLU A 190 -46.92 22.26 1.97
CA GLU A 190 -47.43 21.42 0.88
C GLU A 190 -48.86 20.92 1.15
N GLU A 191 -49.21 20.62 2.40
CA GLU A 191 -50.58 20.32 2.82
C GLU A 191 -51.51 21.53 2.64
N GLU A 192 -51.09 22.73 3.08
CA GLU A 192 -51.85 23.96 2.85
C GLU A 192 -51.99 24.26 1.35
N GLN A 193 -50.94 24.03 0.56
CA GLN A 193 -50.96 24.19 -0.88
C GLN A 193 -51.96 23.24 -1.54
N LYS A 194 -51.94 21.97 -1.12
CA LYS A 194 -52.84 20.94 -1.61
C LYS A 194 -54.29 21.28 -1.25
N ALA A 195 -54.56 21.71 -0.02
CA ALA A 195 -55.90 22.13 0.40
C ALA A 195 -56.44 23.30 -0.44
N LEU A 196 -55.59 24.29 -0.77
CA LEU A 196 -55.97 25.40 -1.64
C LEU A 196 -56.21 24.95 -3.09
N ARG A 197 -55.39 24.03 -3.61
CA ARG A 197 -55.59 23.42 -4.95
C ARG A 197 -56.88 22.61 -5.00
N ASP A 198 -57.17 21.81 -3.99
CA ASP A 198 -58.41 21.01 -3.88
C ASP A 198 -59.66 21.92 -3.78
N GLN A 199 -59.57 23.06 -3.07
CA GLN A 199 -60.64 24.06 -3.08
C GLN A 199 -60.81 24.71 -4.45
N LYS A 200 -59.71 24.98 -5.15
CA LYS A 200 -59.75 25.57 -6.49
C LYS A 200 -60.43 24.63 -7.48
N THR A 201 -60.08 23.35 -7.49
CA THR A 201 -60.71 22.35 -8.37
C THR A 201 -62.20 22.21 -8.07
N GLU A 202 -62.62 22.26 -6.80
CA GLU A 202 -64.05 22.24 -6.45
C GLU A 202 -64.81 23.47 -7.00
N LEU A 203 -64.20 24.66 -6.98
CA LEU A 203 -64.80 25.86 -7.57
C LEU A 203 -64.81 25.82 -9.10
N GLU A 204 -63.76 25.28 -9.73
CA GLU A 204 -63.69 25.07 -11.17
C GLU A 204 -64.77 24.07 -11.64
N ASP A 205 -64.98 22.98 -10.91
CA ASP A 205 -66.05 22.01 -11.18
C ASP A 205 -67.46 22.63 -11.03
N LYS A 206 -67.65 23.47 -9.99
CA LYS A 206 -68.91 24.22 -9.80
C LYS A 206 -69.14 25.21 -10.95
N LYS A 207 -68.08 25.89 -11.39
CA LYS A 207 -68.12 26.79 -12.55
C LYS A 207 -68.51 26.03 -13.81
N ALA A 208 -67.84 24.91 -14.11
CA ALA A 208 -68.13 24.07 -15.27
C ALA A 208 -69.58 23.55 -15.27
N LYS A 209 -70.13 23.16 -14.11
CA LYS A 209 -71.54 22.75 -13.96
C LYS A 209 -72.54 23.88 -14.23
N LEU A 210 -72.18 25.12 -13.92
CA LEU A 210 -73.02 26.30 -14.20
C LEU A 210 -72.90 26.78 -15.64
N GLU A 211 -71.79 26.48 -16.32
CA GLU A 211 -71.57 26.76 -17.75
C GLU A 211 -72.27 25.75 -18.67
N GLN A 212 -72.66 24.57 -18.17
CA GLN A 212 -73.44 23.61 -18.95
C GLN A 212 -74.86 24.13 -19.23
N PRO A 213 -75.31 24.19 -20.49
CA PRO A 213 -76.70 24.49 -20.81
C PRO A 213 -77.59 23.32 -20.36
N GLN A 214 -78.72 23.60 -19.71
CA GLN A 214 -79.78 22.60 -19.51
C GLN A 214 -80.20 22.03 -20.87
N GLN A 215 -79.70 20.85 -21.24
CA GLN A 215 -80.43 19.97 -22.15
C GLN A 215 -81.56 19.36 -21.33
N GLY A 216 -82.76 19.90 -21.53
CA GLY A 216 -83.99 19.25 -21.10
C GLY A 216 -84.10 17.87 -21.74
N GLY A 217 -84.55 16.89 -20.97
CA GLY A 217 -84.85 15.56 -21.49
C GLY A 217 -86.07 15.58 -22.40
N ASP A 218 -85.98 14.76 -23.46
CA ASP A 218 -87.10 13.97 -23.97
C ASP A 218 -86.54 12.58 -24.33
N ALA A 219 -87.27 11.55 -23.93
CA ALA A 219 -86.89 10.15 -24.06
C ALA A 219 -87.19 9.59 -25.47
N ALA A 220 -86.35 8.68 -25.97
CA ALA A 220 -86.80 7.47 -26.68
C ALA A 220 -85.61 6.56 -26.99
N ALA A 221 -85.70 5.33 -26.50
CA ALA A 221 -84.92 4.19 -26.97
C ALA A 221 -85.36 3.80 -28.39
N VAL A 222 -84.41 3.50 -29.28
CA VAL A 222 -84.57 2.46 -30.31
C VAL A 222 -83.21 1.80 -30.53
N ALA A 223 -83.20 0.48 -30.39
CA ALA A 223 -82.09 -0.41 -30.72
C ALA A 223 -82.24 -0.91 -32.17
N ASP A 224 -81.11 -1.11 -32.85
CA ASP A 224 -80.78 -2.12 -33.88
C ASP A 224 -79.39 -1.71 -34.43
N GLY A 225 -78.34 -2.51 -34.60
CA GLY A 225 -78.21 -3.96 -34.76
C GLY A 225 -77.31 -4.24 -35.99
N ALA A 226 -76.12 -4.82 -35.80
CA ALA A 226 -75.31 -5.67 -36.71
C ALA A 226 -73.82 -5.66 -36.27
N ALA A 227 -73.31 -6.72 -35.62
CA ALA A 227 -72.74 -7.96 -36.21
C ALA A 227 -71.30 -7.72 -36.76
N GLU A 228 -70.26 -8.56 -36.59
CA GLU A 228 -70.09 -9.98 -36.28
C GLU A 228 -68.60 -10.15 -35.90
N GLY A 229 -68.19 -10.93 -34.88
CA GLY A 229 -67.93 -12.38 -34.91
C GLY A 229 -66.71 -12.66 -34.00
N ALA A 230 -66.43 -13.84 -33.44
CA ALA A 230 -67.08 -15.14 -33.44
C ALA A 230 -66.47 -15.99 -32.30
N ALA A 231 -67.35 -16.75 -31.61
CA ALA A 231 -67.24 -18.17 -31.20
C ALA A 231 -66.01 -18.67 -30.39
N ALA A 232 -66.16 -19.20 -29.16
CA ALA A 232 -66.69 -20.53 -28.70
C ALA A 232 -65.50 -21.26 -28.02
N ASP A 233 -65.54 -22.03 -26.93
CA ASP A 233 -66.46 -23.00 -26.30
C ASP A 233 -66.12 -23.00 -24.77
N ALA A 234 -67.07 -23.02 -23.81
CA ALA A 234 -67.67 -24.20 -23.13
C ALA A 234 -66.64 -25.25 -22.62
N ALA A 235 -66.67 -25.84 -21.41
CA ALA A 235 -67.57 -25.81 -20.26
C ALA A 235 -66.89 -26.56 -19.07
N ALA A 236 -67.55 -26.47 -17.90
CA ALA A 236 -67.59 -27.43 -16.78
C ALA A 236 -66.68 -27.23 -15.55
N ALA A 237 -67.30 -26.61 -14.53
CA ALA A 237 -67.58 -27.14 -13.18
C ALA A 237 -66.46 -27.65 -12.24
N ASP A 238 -66.56 -27.13 -11.02
CA ASP A 238 -66.14 -27.66 -9.70
C ASP A 238 -64.67 -27.53 -9.31
N ALA A 239 -64.36 -26.49 -8.50
CA ALA A 239 -63.69 -26.64 -7.21
C ALA A 239 -63.48 -25.25 -6.59
N ALA A 240 -63.92 -25.08 -5.35
CA ALA A 240 -63.53 -23.97 -4.52
C ALA A 240 -62.02 -24.05 -4.21
N ALA A 241 -61.25 -23.07 -4.66
CA ALA A 241 -59.93 -22.76 -4.12
C ALA A 241 -59.61 -21.29 -4.47
N ALA A 242 -59.10 -20.56 -3.47
CA ALA A 242 -58.74 -19.16 -3.58
C ALA A 242 -57.67 -18.95 -4.65
N GLU A 243 -57.91 -18.04 -5.59
CA GLU A 243 -56.83 -17.45 -6.38
C GLU A 243 -56.28 -16.26 -5.60
N GLU A 244 -55.07 -16.43 -5.06
CA GLU A 244 -54.24 -15.32 -4.60
C GLU A 244 -53.72 -14.54 -5.80
N THR A 245 -53.65 -13.22 -5.64
CA THR A 245 -53.23 -12.29 -6.70
C THR A 245 -51.73 -12.46 -7.02
N GLU A 246 -51.30 -12.16 -8.26
CA GLU A 246 -49.86 -12.19 -8.63
C GLU A 246 -48.99 -11.31 -7.71
N GLU A 247 -49.59 -10.29 -7.09
CA GLU A 247 -48.95 -9.41 -6.11
C GLU A 247 -48.72 -10.10 -4.75
N GLU A 248 -49.66 -10.94 -4.29
CA GLU A 248 -49.49 -11.76 -3.07
C GLU A 248 -48.47 -12.88 -3.26
N ARG A 249 -48.42 -13.49 -4.45
CA ARG A 249 -47.39 -14.48 -4.78
C ARG A 249 -45.99 -13.88 -4.85
N ALA A 250 -45.85 -12.68 -5.42
CA ALA A 250 -44.58 -11.96 -5.44
C ALA A 250 -44.14 -11.56 -4.01
N ALA A 251 -45.08 -11.21 -3.13
CA ALA A 251 -44.79 -10.92 -1.72
C ALA A 251 -44.37 -12.18 -0.93
N GLN A 252 -44.99 -13.34 -1.21
CA GLN A 252 -44.58 -14.62 -0.61
C GLN A 252 -43.19 -15.06 -1.10
N GLU A 253 -42.91 -14.96 -2.39
CA GLU A 253 -41.58 -15.30 -2.94
C GLU A 253 -40.49 -14.37 -2.39
N ALA A 254 -40.78 -13.07 -2.20
CA ALA A 254 -39.84 -12.13 -1.57
C ALA A 254 -39.59 -12.46 -0.09
N ALA A 255 -40.63 -12.81 0.68
CA ALA A 255 -40.51 -13.19 2.08
C ALA A 255 -39.74 -14.52 2.26
N GLU A 256 -39.88 -15.46 1.32
CA GLU A 256 -39.16 -16.74 1.34
C GLU A 256 -37.67 -16.56 1.03
N VAL A 257 -37.33 -15.65 0.10
CA VAL A 257 -35.94 -15.26 -0.17
C VAL A 257 -35.31 -14.53 1.03
N GLU A 258 -36.04 -13.63 1.68
CA GLU A 258 -35.56 -12.92 2.87
C GLU A 258 -35.30 -13.89 4.05
N ALA A 259 -36.19 -14.87 4.24
CA ALA A 259 -36.01 -15.93 5.24
C ALA A 259 -34.82 -16.85 4.93
N ALA A 260 -34.57 -17.16 3.65
CA ALA A 260 -33.42 -17.96 3.23
C ALA A 260 -32.09 -17.22 3.43
N VAL A 261 -32.04 -15.91 3.17
CA VAL A 261 -30.86 -15.08 3.43
C VAL A 261 -30.58 -14.99 4.93
N ALA A 262 -31.61 -14.77 5.76
CA ALA A 262 -31.44 -14.76 7.21
C ALA A 262 -30.97 -16.11 7.79
N ALA A 263 -31.38 -17.22 7.19
CA ALA A 263 -30.90 -18.56 7.59
C ALA A 263 -29.43 -18.77 7.20
N ALA A 264 -29.01 -18.32 6.01
CA ALA A 264 -27.62 -18.39 5.56
C ALA A 264 -26.68 -17.51 6.41
N ASP A 265 -27.14 -16.30 6.78
CA ASP A 265 -26.39 -15.41 7.67
C ASP A 265 -26.22 -16.03 9.07
N ALA A 266 -27.26 -16.69 9.60
CA ALA A 266 -27.19 -17.37 10.89
C ALA A 266 -26.25 -18.59 10.88
N GLU A 267 -26.18 -19.33 9.76
CA GLU A 267 -25.25 -20.45 9.58
C GLU A 267 -23.80 -19.95 9.47
N ALA A 268 -23.56 -18.86 8.73
CA ALA A 268 -22.25 -18.20 8.65
C ALA A 268 -21.77 -17.64 10.00
N GLU A 269 -22.66 -17.03 10.79
CA GLU A 269 -22.34 -16.59 12.15
C GLU A 269 -22.00 -17.75 13.09
N ALA A 270 -22.65 -18.91 12.93
CA ALA A 270 -22.35 -20.10 13.71
C ALA A 270 -20.99 -20.70 13.35
N GLU A 271 -20.65 -20.76 12.07
CA GLU A 271 -19.32 -21.19 11.60
C GLU A 271 -18.21 -20.25 12.06
N ALA A 272 -18.44 -18.93 12.02
CA ALA A 272 -17.49 -17.94 12.50
C ALA A 272 -17.23 -18.07 14.01
N ARG A 273 -18.27 -18.31 14.81
CA ARG A 273 -18.13 -18.57 16.26
C ARG A 273 -17.34 -19.86 16.53
N ALA A 274 -17.60 -20.93 15.78
CA ALA A 274 -16.86 -22.18 15.91
C ALA A 274 -15.37 -22.03 15.56
N ALA A 275 -15.05 -21.20 14.56
CA ALA A 275 -13.67 -20.87 14.20
C ALA A 275 -12.97 -20.03 15.28
N GLN A 276 -13.69 -19.08 15.89
CA GLN A 276 -13.20 -18.27 17.01
C GLN A 276 -12.92 -19.14 18.23
N ASP A 277 -13.84 -20.03 18.62
CA ASP A 277 -13.67 -20.96 19.74
C ASP A 277 -12.48 -21.90 19.53
N ALA A 278 -12.22 -22.33 18.29
CA ALA A 278 -11.05 -23.14 17.94
C ALA A 278 -9.74 -22.35 18.04
N ALA A 279 -9.74 -21.07 17.65
CA ALA A 279 -8.59 -20.19 17.77
C ALA A 279 -8.25 -19.88 19.25
N ASP A 280 -9.28 -19.62 20.07
CA ASP A 280 -9.12 -19.38 21.50
C ASP A 280 -8.61 -20.63 22.24
N ALA A 281 -9.07 -21.83 21.85
CA ALA A 281 -8.55 -23.10 22.37
C ALA A 281 -7.07 -23.33 21.98
N ALA A 282 -6.66 -22.95 20.76
CA ALA A 282 -5.28 -23.04 20.32
C ALA A 282 -4.37 -22.03 21.06
N ALA A 283 -4.85 -20.81 21.31
CA ALA A 283 -4.14 -19.80 22.08
C ALA A 283 -3.96 -20.22 23.55
N ALA A 284 -4.97 -20.84 24.16
CA ALA A 284 -4.87 -21.39 25.51
C ALA A 284 -3.84 -22.53 25.59
N ALA A 285 -3.79 -23.41 24.60
CA ALA A 285 -2.80 -24.49 24.53
C ALA A 285 -1.36 -23.95 24.33
N ALA A 286 -1.17 -22.87 23.57
CA ALA A 286 0.12 -22.22 23.41
C ALA A 286 0.59 -21.54 24.71
N ALA A 287 -0.32 -20.89 25.44
CA ALA A 287 0.00 -20.27 26.73
C ALA A 287 0.42 -21.30 27.80
N GLU A 288 -0.19 -22.49 27.81
CA GLU A 288 0.24 -23.58 28.69
C GLU A 288 1.62 -24.15 28.31
N ALA A 289 2.00 -24.12 27.02
CA ALA A 289 3.32 -24.53 26.55
C ALA A 289 4.42 -23.52 26.93
N ASP A 290 4.15 -22.21 26.84
CA ASP A 290 5.07 -21.15 27.27
C ASP A 290 5.28 -21.13 28.80
N ALA A 291 4.22 -21.40 29.57
CA ALA A 291 4.32 -21.53 31.03
C ALA A 291 5.20 -22.74 31.45
N ALA A 292 5.22 -23.81 30.65
CA ALA A 292 6.09 -24.96 30.87
C ALA A 292 7.56 -24.69 30.49
N ALA A 293 7.82 -23.82 29.51
CA ALA A 293 9.16 -23.42 29.10
C ALA A 293 9.83 -22.45 30.10
N ALA A 294 9.06 -21.52 30.66
CA ALA A 294 9.54 -20.52 31.63
C ALA A 294 10.03 -21.12 32.97
N ALA A 295 9.61 -22.35 33.31
CA ALA A 295 10.05 -23.03 34.53
C ALA A 295 11.48 -23.62 34.46
N THR A 296 12.15 -23.53 33.31
CA THR A 296 13.47 -24.16 33.08
C THR A 296 14.66 -23.18 33.01
N ALA A 297 14.43 -21.88 33.15
CA ALA A 297 15.46 -20.85 33.00
C ALA A 297 15.46 -19.85 34.16
N ASP A 298 15.99 -20.23 35.33
CA ASP A 298 16.47 -19.26 36.32
C ASP A 298 17.75 -19.77 36.99
N GLY A 299 18.84 -19.06 36.75
CA GLY A 299 20.14 -19.31 37.36
C GLY A 299 21.26 -18.49 36.72
N GLY A 300 21.45 -17.24 37.15
CA GLY A 300 22.75 -16.58 36.94
C GLY A 300 22.82 -15.04 36.94
N ALA A 301 23.02 -14.49 38.15
CA ALA A 301 23.96 -13.40 38.50
C ALA A 301 23.71 -11.92 38.08
N ALA A 302 23.73 -11.07 39.11
CA ALA A 302 23.87 -9.61 39.07
C ALA A 302 25.25 -9.18 39.64
N GLY A 303 25.79 -8.05 39.16
CA GLY A 303 26.93 -7.35 39.80
C GLY A 303 27.53 -6.23 38.93
N ALA A 304 27.40 -4.98 39.37
CA ALA A 304 27.83 -3.74 38.71
C ALA A 304 29.20 -3.21 39.21
N ALA A 305 29.89 -2.37 38.41
CA ALA A 305 30.72 -1.25 38.90
C ALA A 305 31.14 -0.26 37.78
N GLU A 306 31.03 1.04 38.09
CA GLU A 306 31.35 2.25 37.30
C GLU A 306 32.85 2.60 37.30
N GLY A 307 33.33 3.23 36.20
CA GLY A 307 34.62 3.93 36.13
C GLY A 307 34.70 4.81 34.88
N ALA A 308 34.97 6.12 35.07
CA ALA A 308 34.93 7.16 34.03
C ALA A 308 36.00 6.98 32.93
N ALA A 309 35.55 6.97 31.66
CA ALA A 309 36.37 6.80 30.47
C ALA A 309 36.70 8.14 29.77
N LYS A 310 37.93 8.25 29.23
CA LYS A 310 38.33 9.32 28.30
C LYS A 310 37.56 9.18 26.98
N SER A 311 37.36 10.27 26.25
CA SER A 311 36.65 10.26 24.96
C SER A 311 37.40 9.45 23.90
N GLU A 312 36.65 8.77 23.03
CA GLU A 312 37.20 7.98 21.91
C GLU A 312 38.07 8.79 20.95
N GLU A 313 37.85 10.11 20.88
CA GLU A 313 38.65 11.03 20.05
C GLU A 313 40.09 11.17 20.55
N GLU A 314 40.32 11.16 21.87
CA GLU A 314 41.66 11.20 22.46
C GLU A 314 42.40 9.88 22.25
N LEU A 315 41.67 8.75 22.38
CA LEU A 315 42.22 7.41 22.10
C LEU A 315 42.57 7.23 20.62
N ALA A 316 41.80 7.85 19.72
CA ALA A 316 42.05 7.80 18.27
C ALA A 316 43.29 8.62 17.88
N LYS A 317 43.50 9.79 18.51
CA LYS A 317 44.67 10.64 18.28
C LYS A 317 45.98 10.01 18.77
N GLU A 318 45.95 9.32 19.91
CA GLU A 318 47.12 8.57 20.40
C GLU A 318 47.46 7.37 19.51
N ARG A 319 46.45 6.65 18.99
CA ARG A 319 46.66 5.49 18.09
C ARG A 319 47.19 5.90 16.70
N MET A 320 46.82 7.07 16.20
CA MET A 320 47.32 7.58 14.91
C MET A 320 48.79 8.05 14.96
N ALA A 321 49.29 8.48 16.14
CA ALA A 321 50.67 8.95 16.29
C ALA A 321 51.73 7.83 16.26
N GLN A 322 51.31 6.56 16.32
CA GLN A 322 52.21 5.41 16.44
C GLN A 322 52.53 4.71 15.10
N TRP A 323 51.95 5.15 13.99
CA TRP A 323 52.04 4.46 12.68
C TRP A 323 52.69 5.28 11.54
N ILE A 324 53.48 6.31 11.86
CA ILE A 324 54.30 7.04 10.87
C ILE A 324 55.80 6.81 11.14
N PRO A 325 56.47 5.88 10.45
CA PRO A 325 57.92 5.86 10.40
C PRO A 325 58.40 6.98 9.45
N GLY A 326 59.06 8.02 9.99
CA GLY A 326 59.89 8.94 9.18
C GLY A 326 59.64 10.45 9.27
N ALA A 327 58.78 10.96 10.15
CA ALA A 327 58.59 12.41 10.30
C ALA A 327 59.49 13.02 11.39
N LYS A 328 60.81 12.89 11.24
CA LYS A 328 61.79 13.76 11.92
C LYS A 328 62.97 13.97 10.98
N ASP A 329 62.83 14.94 10.09
CA ASP A 329 63.87 15.91 9.75
C ASP A 329 63.19 17.07 9.02
N GLY A 330 63.30 18.27 9.60
CA GLY A 330 62.72 19.48 9.04
C GLY A 330 63.50 19.96 7.82
N ASN A 331 62.79 20.45 6.82
CA ASN A 331 62.99 21.76 6.16
C ASN A 331 62.44 21.74 4.72
N ALA A 332 61.24 22.26 4.52
CA ALA A 332 60.72 22.94 3.33
C ALA A 332 59.31 23.39 3.75
N GLY A 333 58.98 24.67 3.83
CA GLY A 333 59.14 25.67 2.79
C GLY A 333 57.73 26.15 2.46
N GLU A 334 57.39 27.30 3.02
CA GLU A 334 56.18 28.06 2.75
C GLU A 334 56.10 28.44 1.27
N GLU A 335 55.02 28.06 0.58
CA GLU A 335 54.40 28.73 -0.58
C GLU A 335 53.13 27.92 -0.94
N ALA A 336 51.93 28.45 -0.68
CA ALA A 336 51.04 29.12 -1.65
C ALA A 336 50.51 28.17 -2.73
N ALA A 337 49.27 28.19 -3.21
CA ALA A 337 48.02 28.87 -2.90
C ALA A 337 46.98 28.29 -3.90
N ALA A 338 45.70 28.49 -3.58
CA ALA A 338 44.59 28.68 -4.53
C ALA A 338 44.11 27.51 -5.42
N ALA A 339 42.84 27.15 -5.20
CA ALA A 339 41.74 26.97 -6.17
C ALA A 339 40.77 25.94 -5.53
N GLY A 340 39.48 26.14 -5.44
CA GLY A 340 38.56 26.94 -6.23
C GLY A 340 37.28 26.12 -6.27
N GLU A 341 36.24 26.64 -5.65
CA GLU A 341 34.88 26.11 -5.66
C GLU A 341 34.33 26.20 -7.09
N GLU A 342 33.94 25.08 -7.71
CA GLU A 342 33.19 25.12 -8.96
C GLU A 342 32.15 24.00 -9.04
N GLN A 343 30.93 24.42 -9.36
CA GLN A 343 29.72 23.62 -9.54
C GLN A 343 29.62 23.04 -10.96
N ALA A 344 28.81 21.97 -11.03
CA ALA A 344 28.03 21.46 -12.18
C ALA A 344 28.73 20.51 -13.17
N PRO A 345 28.01 19.74 -14.02
CA PRO A 345 26.58 19.38 -14.05
C PRO A 345 26.34 17.85 -14.19
N ALA A 346 25.05 17.48 -14.24
CA ALA A 346 24.54 16.20 -14.70
C ALA A 346 24.74 15.99 -16.22
N GLU A 347 24.34 14.80 -16.69
CA GLU A 347 23.87 14.38 -18.03
C GLU A 347 24.70 13.25 -18.71
N ASP A 348 23.98 12.15 -18.97
CA ASP A 348 24.12 11.10 -19.98
C ASP A 348 25.40 10.26 -20.14
N ALA A 349 25.26 8.98 -19.79
CA ALA A 349 25.89 7.87 -20.51
C ALA A 349 24.95 6.66 -20.53
N ASP A 350 24.18 6.60 -21.61
CA ASP A 350 23.38 5.45 -22.02
C ASP A 350 24.28 4.46 -22.77
N GLN A 351 24.01 3.17 -22.57
CA GLN A 351 24.40 2.00 -23.39
C GLN A 351 25.85 1.47 -23.27
N ILE A 352 25.98 0.24 -22.76
CA ILE A 352 26.71 -0.90 -23.35
C ILE A 352 26.36 -2.14 -22.49
N PHE A 353 25.55 -3.07 -23.04
CA PHE A 353 25.81 -4.51 -23.11
C PHE A 353 24.56 -5.22 -23.68
N ARG A 354 24.70 -5.64 -24.94
CA ARG A 354 23.81 -6.50 -25.70
C ARG A 354 24.66 -7.68 -26.15
N GLU A 355 24.40 -8.88 -25.63
CA GLU A 355 24.75 -10.18 -26.26
C GLU A 355 23.59 -11.12 -25.93
N GLU A 356 22.68 -11.34 -26.88
CA GLU A 356 22.64 -12.48 -27.82
C GLU A 356 22.15 -13.78 -27.18
N GLY A 357 20.83 -14.00 -27.32
CA GLY A 357 20.21 -15.31 -27.18
C GLY A 357 20.29 -16.08 -28.49
N ASP A 358 20.79 -17.31 -28.40
CA ASP A 358 20.73 -18.32 -29.44
C ASP A 358 19.29 -18.87 -29.57
N SER A 359 18.79 -18.93 -30.80
CA SER A 359 17.45 -19.42 -31.12
C SER A 359 17.55 -20.61 -32.07
N GLY A 360 17.19 -21.77 -31.54
CA GLY A 360 16.94 -22.99 -32.31
C GLY A 360 15.56 -22.95 -32.97
N ALA A 361 15.56 -23.14 -34.29
CA ALA A 361 14.44 -23.10 -35.21
C ALA A 361 13.27 -24.04 -34.87
N ASN A 362 12.05 -23.63 -35.27
CA ASN A 362 11.24 -24.50 -36.13
C ASN A 362 10.24 -23.72 -36.99
N ALA A 363 10.16 -24.13 -38.24
CA ALA A 363 9.33 -23.58 -39.30
C ALA A 363 7.95 -24.23 -39.36
N ALA A 364 6.93 -23.48 -39.76
CA ALA A 364 5.80 -24.02 -40.53
C ALA A 364 5.10 -22.89 -41.31
N ALA A 365 4.88 -23.18 -42.59
CA ALA A 365 4.39 -22.31 -43.64
C ALA A 365 2.85 -22.09 -43.61
N GLY A 366 2.40 -21.04 -44.32
CA GLY A 366 0.99 -20.87 -44.68
C GLY A 366 0.70 -19.56 -45.42
N SER A 367 0.96 -19.54 -46.72
CA SER A 367 0.52 -18.50 -47.66
C SER A 367 -0.96 -18.65 -48.03
N GLY A 368 -1.68 -17.53 -48.21
CA GLY A 368 -3.01 -17.50 -48.84
C GLY A 368 -3.50 -16.08 -49.11
N ASP A 369 -3.88 -15.83 -50.36
CA ASP A 369 -4.02 -14.55 -51.07
C ASP A 369 -5.47 -14.01 -51.12
N ALA A 370 -5.56 -12.68 -51.28
CA ALA A 370 -6.59 -11.79 -51.86
C ALA A 370 -8.10 -12.14 -51.91
N GLY A 371 -8.93 -11.11 -51.64
CA GLY A 371 -10.32 -11.02 -52.11
C GLY A 371 -11.08 -9.77 -51.63
N ALA A 372 -11.44 -8.89 -52.57
CA ALA A 372 -11.91 -7.52 -52.40
C ALA A 372 -13.42 -7.32 -52.08
N GLY A 373 -13.78 -6.13 -51.59
CA GLY A 373 -15.03 -5.43 -51.99
C GLY A 373 -15.79 -4.60 -50.94
N GLY A 374 -15.85 -3.27 -51.14
CA GLY A 374 -17.08 -2.48 -50.91
C GLY A 374 -17.14 -1.45 -49.77
N GLN A 375 -17.07 -0.17 -50.11
CA GLN A 375 -17.53 1.04 -49.37
C GLN A 375 -18.63 1.74 -50.22
N PRO A 376 -19.27 2.86 -49.82
CA PRO A 376 -19.54 3.45 -48.49
C PRO A 376 -21.00 3.99 -48.33
N GLY A 377 -21.31 4.42 -47.11
CA GLY A 377 -22.27 5.52 -46.83
C GLY A 377 -22.65 5.54 -45.34
N ALA A 378 -22.93 6.66 -44.67
CA ALA A 378 -22.66 8.08 -44.82
C ALA A 378 -23.13 8.73 -43.50
N ALA A 379 -22.44 9.79 -43.07
CA ALA A 379 -22.88 10.90 -42.20
C ALA A 379 -23.25 10.67 -40.72
N GLY A 380 -22.76 11.59 -39.87
CA GLY A 380 -23.35 11.91 -38.56
C GLY A 380 -22.32 12.29 -37.49
N GLU A 381 -21.99 13.57 -37.41
CA GLU A 381 -20.94 14.20 -36.59
C GLU A 381 -21.59 15.37 -35.82
N GLU A 382 -21.84 15.26 -34.51
CA GLU A 382 -22.32 16.33 -33.59
C GLU A 382 -21.97 15.89 -32.15
N ASP A 383 -20.85 16.25 -31.53
CA ASP A 383 -20.48 17.50 -30.82
C ASP A 383 -21.58 18.09 -29.92
N TRP A 384 -21.49 17.82 -28.61
CA TRP A 384 -22.23 18.54 -27.57
C TRP A 384 -21.34 18.74 -26.34
N ALA A 385 -20.87 19.98 -26.19
CA ALA A 385 -20.24 20.52 -25.00
C ALA A 385 -21.28 21.09 -24.02
N GLU A 386 -20.91 21.05 -22.74
CA GLU A 386 -21.58 21.61 -21.56
C GLU A 386 -21.72 23.14 -21.61
N PRO A 387 -22.54 23.74 -20.73
CA PRO A 387 -22.24 25.08 -20.22
C PRO A 387 -22.14 25.14 -18.70
N ALA A 388 -21.18 25.95 -18.26
CA ALA A 388 -20.94 26.37 -16.88
C ALA A 388 -21.64 27.71 -16.54
N GLU A 389 -22.25 27.71 -15.36
CA GLU A 389 -22.40 28.70 -14.27
C GLU A 389 -21.98 30.20 -14.42
N ASP A 390 -22.77 31.03 -13.70
CA ASP A 390 -22.45 32.27 -12.94
C ASP A 390 -22.37 33.64 -13.65
N GLY A 391 -23.10 34.63 -13.09
CA GLY A 391 -22.78 36.05 -13.26
C GLY A 391 -23.85 37.06 -12.81
N SER A 392 -23.88 37.36 -11.51
CA SER A 392 -24.76 38.27 -10.76
C SER A 392 -24.61 39.81 -11.00
N GLU A 393 -25.73 40.52 -10.73
CA GLU A 393 -25.86 41.86 -10.06
C GLU A 393 -25.96 43.23 -10.79
N ALA A 394 -27.14 43.85 -10.54
CA ALA A 394 -27.42 45.23 -10.07
C ALA A 394 -27.07 46.48 -10.90
N GLY A 395 -28.04 47.40 -11.01
CA GLY A 395 -27.78 48.83 -11.26
C GLY A 395 -28.97 49.64 -11.78
N ALA A 396 -29.41 50.63 -11.00
CA ALA A 396 -30.61 51.45 -11.19
C ALA A 396 -30.46 52.64 -12.15
N GLY A 397 -31.59 53.11 -12.69
CA GLY A 397 -31.96 54.54 -12.70
C GLY A 397 -31.73 55.40 -13.96
N GLY A 398 -32.84 55.87 -14.55
CA GLY A 398 -33.09 57.32 -14.73
C GLY A 398 -32.94 57.98 -16.11
N GLY A 399 -34.04 58.61 -16.56
CA GLY A 399 -34.10 59.78 -17.47
C GLY A 399 -34.09 59.46 -18.98
N ALA A 400 -34.95 59.90 -19.90
CA ALA A 400 -35.98 60.96 -20.06
C ALA A 400 -35.72 61.67 -21.42
N GLU A 401 -36.81 62.09 -22.08
CA GLU A 401 -36.92 62.99 -23.25
C GLU A 401 -36.63 62.40 -24.65
N ALA A 402 -37.66 62.22 -25.50
CA ALA A 402 -38.32 63.21 -26.40
C ALA A 402 -37.60 63.24 -27.78
N ALA A 403 -38.20 63.38 -28.96
CA ALA A 403 -39.56 63.40 -29.51
C ALA A 403 -39.39 63.25 -31.06
N GLU A 404 -40.38 62.70 -31.78
CA GLU A 404 -41.04 63.24 -33.00
C GLU A 404 -40.95 62.19 -34.13
N GLY A 405 -42.06 61.54 -34.55
CA GLY A 405 -42.89 61.86 -35.74
C GLY A 405 -42.56 60.89 -36.90
N GLU A 406 -43.44 60.28 -37.71
CA GLU A 406 -44.84 60.46 -38.07
C GLU A 406 -45.42 59.19 -38.78
N GLY A 407 -46.76 59.04 -38.79
CA GLY A 407 -47.62 58.30 -39.76
C GLY A 407 -47.74 56.77 -39.65
N GLU A 408 -48.82 56.09 -39.25
CA GLU A 408 -50.30 56.23 -39.31
C GLU A 408 -51.03 55.60 -40.52
N ALA A 409 -51.73 54.49 -40.26
CA ALA A 409 -53.02 54.05 -40.84
C ALA A 409 -53.61 53.03 -39.83
N GLY A 410 -54.81 53.11 -39.25
CA GLY A 410 -55.97 53.96 -39.46
C GLY A 410 -57.23 53.09 -39.50
N GLU A 411 -57.71 52.56 -38.37
CA GLU A 411 -59.05 51.96 -38.24
C GLU A 411 -59.65 52.29 -36.85
N GLN A 412 -60.61 53.22 -36.81
CA GLN A 412 -61.27 53.69 -35.58
C GLN A 412 -62.62 52.97 -35.34
N PRO A 413 -63.00 52.72 -34.06
CA PRO A 413 -64.35 52.29 -33.69
C PRO A 413 -65.36 53.46 -33.67
N PRO A 414 -66.66 53.23 -33.91
CA PRO A 414 -67.64 54.29 -34.10
C PRO A 414 -67.97 55.02 -32.78
N THR A 415 -67.54 56.28 -32.69
CA THR A 415 -68.01 57.26 -31.71
C THR A 415 -69.29 57.93 -32.21
N THR A 416 -70.44 57.31 -31.96
CA THR A 416 -71.73 58.03 -32.05
C THR A 416 -72.59 57.69 -30.83
N ALA A 417 -73.24 58.70 -30.28
CA ALA A 417 -74.15 58.58 -29.13
C ALA A 417 -75.25 57.53 -29.35
N PHE A 418 -75.60 57.25 -30.61
CA PHE A 418 -76.54 56.20 -31.01
C PHE A 418 -75.99 54.78 -30.85
N GLY A 419 -74.68 54.56 -31.02
CA GLY A 419 -74.04 53.27 -30.80
C GLY A 419 -73.99 52.88 -29.32
N LYS A 420 -73.73 53.86 -28.44
CA LYS A 420 -73.80 53.67 -26.98
C LYS A 420 -75.24 53.45 -26.50
N ALA A 421 -76.22 54.16 -27.08
CA ALA A 421 -77.64 53.99 -26.74
C ALA A 421 -78.20 52.64 -27.23
N ARG A 422 -77.81 52.15 -28.41
CA ARG A 422 -78.24 50.85 -28.92
C ARG A 422 -77.66 49.70 -28.09
N LEU A 423 -76.39 49.77 -27.68
CA LEU A 423 -75.79 48.79 -26.77
C LEU A 423 -76.44 48.77 -25.37
N LEU A 424 -76.85 49.95 -24.87
CA LEU A 424 -77.60 50.10 -23.62
C LEU A 424 -79.01 49.52 -23.72
N VAL A 425 -79.74 49.78 -24.81
CA VAL A 425 -81.09 49.25 -25.02
C VAL A 425 -81.08 47.73 -25.22
N THR A 426 -80.10 47.17 -25.93
CA THR A 426 -79.98 45.71 -26.09
C THR A 426 -79.62 45.03 -24.76
N ARG A 427 -78.74 45.61 -23.93
CA ARG A 427 -78.42 45.09 -22.59
C ARG A 427 -79.61 45.19 -21.62
N VAL A 428 -80.38 46.28 -21.66
CA VAL A 428 -81.57 46.46 -20.80
C VAL A 428 -82.70 45.51 -21.21
N VAL A 429 -82.93 45.30 -22.51
CA VAL A 429 -83.96 44.37 -23.01
C VAL A 429 -83.58 42.91 -22.72
N GLN A 430 -82.31 42.53 -22.81
CA GLN A 430 -81.84 41.18 -22.48
C GLN A 430 -81.88 40.90 -20.96
N ALA A 431 -81.63 41.90 -20.12
CA ALA A 431 -81.74 41.81 -18.66
C ALA A 431 -83.20 41.72 -18.15
N LEU A 432 -84.17 42.29 -18.88
CA LEU A 432 -85.59 42.27 -18.51
C LEU A 432 -86.35 41.03 -19.03
N LEU A 433 -85.85 40.35 -20.09
CA LEU A 433 -86.49 39.16 -20.67
C LEU A 433 -85.98 37.83 -20.09
N HIS A 434 -84.80 37.79 -19.46
CA HIS A 434 -84.20 36.56 -18.91
C HIS A 434 -83.55 36.80 -17.52
N PRO A 435 -84.33 36.99 -16.45
CA PRO A 435 -83.79 37.23 -15.10
C PRO A 435 -82.88 36.11 -14.59
N LYS A 436 -83.12 34.85 -15.03
CA LYS A 436 -82.24 33.71 -14.72
C LYS A 436 -80.85 33.80 -15.39
N ALA A 437 -80.75 34.36 -16.59
CA ALA A 437 -79.47 34.47 -17.31
C ALA A 437 -78.56 35.57 -16.71
N ALA A 438 -79.15 36.68 -16.25
CA ALA A 438 -78.42 37.73 -15.54
C ALA A 438 -77.94 37.27 -14.14
N ALA A 439 -78.75 36.46 -13.44
CA ALA A 439 -78.37 35.86 -12.17
C ALA A 439 -77.25 34.79 -12.34
N ALA A 440 -77.30 33.98 -13.40
CA ALA A 440 -76.25 33.02 -13.72
C ALA A 440 -74.91 33.70 -14.10
N SER A 441 -74.96 34.80 -14.86
CA SER A 441 -73.78 35.61 -15.19
C SER A 441 -73.13 36.25 -13.94
N GLY A 442 -73.92 36.71 -12.97
CA GLY A 442 -73.40 37.25 -11.71
C GLY A 442 -72.81 36.18 -10.78
N ALA A 443 -73.29 34.94 -10.84
CA ALA A 443 -72.74 33.81 -10.08
C ALA A 443 -71.41 33.31 -10.67
N LEU A 444 -71.31 33.24 -12.00
CA LEU A 444 -70.07 32.93 -12.73
C LEU A 444 -68.95 33.93 -12.42
N ALA A 445 -69.24 35.23 -12.48
CA ALA A 445 -68.27 36.28 -12.15
C ALA A 445 -67.77 36.23 -10.69
N ARG A 446 -68.58 35.71 -9.75
CA ARG A 446 -68.16 35.50 -8.36
C ARG A 446 -67.22 34.30 -8.23
N LEU A 447 -67.52 33.19 -8.90
CA LEU A 447 -66.64 32.03 -8.94
C LEU A 447 -65.28 32.37 -9.58
N ASP A 448 -65.27 33.16 -10.65
CA ASP A 448 -64.02 33.65 -11.26
C ASP A 448 -63.18 34.49 -10.30
N ALA A 449 -63.83 35.37 -9.53
CA ALA A 449 -63.15 36.17 -8.52
C ALA A 449 -62.60 35.29 -7.37
N ASP A 450 -63.34 34.27 -6.94
CA ASP A 450 -62.93 33.35 -5.89
C ASP A 450 -61.77 32.43 -6.35
N ILE A 451 -61.82 31.94 -7.60
CA ILE A 451 -60.72 31.16 -8.21
C ILE A 451 -59.46 32.04 -8.33
N ALA A 452 -59.59 33.28 -8.83
CA ALA A 452 -58.46 34.21 -8.90
C ALA A 452 -57.88 34.54 -7.51
N ALA A 453 -58.72 34.60 -6.48
CA ALA A 453 -58.27 34.77 -5.10
C ALA A 453 -57.53 33.53 -4.56
N LEU A 454 -57.94 32.31 -4.92
CA LEU A 454 -57.21 31.08 -4.60
C LEU A 454 -55.87 31.02 -5.35
N ASP A 455 -55.83 31.40 -6.63
CA ASP A 455 -54.58 31.48 -7.39
C ASP A 455 -53.57 32.45 -6.77
N ALA A 456 -54.03 33.60 -6.30
CA ALA A 456 -53.17 34.55 -5.58
C ALA A 456 -52.63 33.95 -4.27
N LYS A 457 -53.43 33.14 -3.55
CA LYS A 457 -52.99 32.44 -2.33
C LYS A 457 -51.98 31.32 -2.64
N ILE A 458 -52.23 30.51 -3.66
CA ILE A 458 -51.32 29.45 -4.10
C ILE A 458 -49.98 30.05 -4.51
N ALA A 459 -49.98 31.12 -5.33
CA ALA A 459 -48.76 31.81 -5.73
C ALA A 459 -48.00 32.45 -4.55
N ALA A 460 -48.71 32.94 -3.53
CA ALA A 460 -48.09 33.45 -2.31
C ALA A 460 -47.48 32.31 -1.46
N LEU A 461 -48.06 31.13 -1.50
CA LEU A 461 -47.56 29.94 -0.80
C LEU A 461 -46.36 29.33 -1.53
N ASP A 462 -46.37 29.28 -2.87
CA ASP A 462 -45.23 28.86 -3.69
C ASP A 462 -43.98 29.69 -3.37
N ARG A 463 -44.13 31.02 -3.29
CA ARG A 463 -43.03 31.93 -2.89
C ARG A 463 -42.47 31.64 -1.49
N LYS A 464 -43.25 31.03 -0.59
CA LYS A 464 -42.78 30.60 0.74
C LYS A 464 -42.20 29.20 0.72
N LEU A 465 -42.71 28.33 -0.15
CA LEU A 465 -42.31 26.93 -0.24
C LEU A 465 -40.95 26.75 -0.94
N ASP A 466 -40.66 27.54 -1.97
CA ASP A 466 -39.40 27.50 -2.71
C ASP A 466 -38.14 27.63 -1.82
N PRO A 467 -38.01 28.63 -0.92
CA PRO A 467 -36.85 28.72 -0.04
C PRO A 467 -36.77 27.57 0.97
N VAL A 468 -37.91 27.03 1.42
CA VAL A 468 -37.94 25.88 2.34
C VAL A 468 -37.45 24.62 1.63
N ARG A 469 -37.86 24.40 0.37
CA ARG A 469 -37.35 23.30 -0.47
C ARG A 469 -35.85 23.42 -0.71
N SER A 470 -35.37 24.63 -1.01
CA SER A 470 -33.94 24.88 -1.18
C SER A 470 -33.17 24.58 0.11
N ARG A 471 -33.70 24.96 1.28
CA ARG A 471 -33.09 24.70 2.58
C ARG A 471 -33.05 23.22 2.93
N GLU A 472 -34.15 22.50 2.70
CA GLU A 472 -34.23 21.04 2.91
C GLU A 472 -33.24 20.29 2.02
N ASN A 473 -33.21 20.60 0.71
CA ASN A 473 -32.25 19.99 -0.22
C ASN A 473 -30.80 20.28 0.21
N ALA A 474 -30.47 21.52 0.57
CA ALA A 474 -29.13 21.90 1.01
C ALA A 474 -28.72 21.17 2.31
N ALA A 475 -29.61 21.09 3.30
CA ALA A 475 -29.35 20.36 4.53
C ALA A 475 -29.23 18.85 4.30
N ARG A 476 -30.07 18.27 3.43
CA ARG A 476 -29.99 16.85 3.03
C ARG A 476 -28.65 16.54 2.37
N ASP A 477 -28.20 17.37 1.44
CA ASP A 477 -26.96 17.15 0.70
C ASP A 477 -25.75 17.25 1.66
N LYS A 478 -25.77 18.22 2.58
CA LYS A 478 -24.77 18.31 3.67
C LYS A 478 -24.77 17.09 4.59
N VAL A 479 -25.94 16.61 5.02
CA VAL A 479 -26.04 15.39 5.85
C VAL A 479 -25.43 14.20 5.11
N ARG A 480 -25.75 14.02 3.82
CA ARG A 480 -25.17 12.94 3.01
C ARG A 480 -23.64 13.04 2.95
N ASP A 481 -23.10 14.23 2.74
CA ASP A 481 -21.66 14.45 2.60
C ASP A 481 -20.93 14.26 3.94
N LEU A 482 -21.48 14.77 5.05
CA LEU A 482 -20.95 14.55 6.40
C LEU A 482 -21.05 13.09 6.84
N GLU A 483 -22.13 12.38 6.51
CA GLU A 483 -22.26 10.93 6.76
C GLU A 483 -21.21 10.13 5.99
N LYS A 484 -20.85 10.55 4.77
CA LYS A 484 -19.75 9.95 4.03
C LYS A 484 -18.42 10.21 4.72
N GLU A 485 -18.15 11.45 5.11
CA GLU A 485 -16.91 11.80 5.83
C GLU A 485 -16.81 11.05 7.17
N GLN A 486 -17.91 10.92 7.91
CA GLN A 486 -17.98 10.16 9.16
C GLN A 486 -17.63 8.68 8.94
N ARG A 487 -18.17 8.06 7.88
CA ARG A 487 -17.84 6.67 7.52
C ARG A 487 -16.37 6.53 7.13
N ASP A 488 -15.84 7.45 6.32
CA ASP A 488 -14.45 7.44 5.89
C ASP A 488 -13.50 7.60 7.09
N LEU A 489 -13.77 8.53 8.02
CA LEU A 489 -12.99 8.73 9.24
C LEU A 489 -13.09 7.54 10.20
N THR A 490 -14.26 6.91 10.29
CA THR A 490 -14.45 5.68 11.09
C THR A 490 -13.61 4.54 10.54
N SER A 491 -13.69 4.30 9.22
CA SER A 491 -12.87 3.30 8.54
C SER A 491 -11.37 3.60 8.71
N LYS A 492 -10.96 4.87 8.64
CA LYS A 492 -9.56 5.25 8.88
C LYS A 492 -9.10 4.98 10.32
N LEU A 493 -9.94 5.18 11.33
CA LEU A 493 -9.58 4.93 12.72
C LEU A 493 -9.50 3.43 13.05
N GLU A 494 -10.39 2.64 12.45
CA GLU A 494 -10.48 1.19 12.65
C GLU A 494 -9.52 0.39 11.76
N GLY A 495 -8.96 1.02 10.72
CA GLY A 495 -8.03 0.41 9.79
C GLY A 495 -6.74 -0.11 10.46
N SER A 496 -6.23 -1.22 9.94
CA SER A 496 -4.92 -1.78 10.31
C SER A 496 -3.82 -1.19 9.44
N TYR A 497 -2.85 -0.52 10.07
CA TYR A 497 -1.73 0.17 9.40
C TYR A 497 -0.38 -0.47 9.74
N GLY A 498 -0.38 -1.79 9.90
CA GLY A 498 0.81 -2.55 10.32
C GLY A 498 1.10 -2.43 11.81
N GLU A 499 2.24 -3.00 12.21
CA GLU A 499 2.66 -3.02 13.61
C GLU A 499 2.83 -1.60 14.16
N GLN A 500 2.27 -1.31 15.33
CA GLN A 500 2.30 0.01 15.98
C GLN A 500 1.75 1.15 15.09
N ASP A 501 0.87 0.83 14.14
CA ASP A 501 0.29 1.80 13.19
C ASP A 501 1.35 2.56 12.35
N VAL A 502 2.52 1.95 12.14
CA VAL A 502 3.68 2.57 11.51
C VAL A 502 3.40 3.14 10.12
N PHE A 503 2.43 2.59 9.38
CA PHE A 503 2.10 3.04 8.04
C PHE A 503 1.00 4.10 7.97
N VAL A 504 0.43 4.56 9.11
CA VAL A 504 -0.58 5.64 9.13
C VAL A 504 -0.15 6.89 8.35
N PRO A 505 1.11 7.37 8.44
CA PRO A 505 1.52 8.56 7.68
C PRO A 505 1.44 8.41 6.15
N LEU A 506 1.32 7.18 5.64
CA LEU A 506 1.19 6.89 4.21
C LEU A 506 -0.27 6.88 3.71
N ALA A 507 -1.27 6.81 4.60
CA ALA A 507 -2.67 6.57 4.23
C ALA A 507 -3.34 7.68 3.41
N ASP A 508 -2.78 8.89 3.43
CA ASP A 508 -3.26 10.05 2.67
C ASP A 508 -2.25 10.51 1.59
N GLN A 509 -1.29 9.65 1.25
CA GLN A 509 -0.27 9.93 0.25
C GLN A 509 -0.44 9.02 -0.97
N CYS A 510 -0.05 9.51 -2.14
CA CYS A 510 -0.06 8.74 -3.38
C CYS A 510 1.31 8.84 -4.05
N PHE A 511 1.88 7.68 -4.37
CA PHE A 511 3.20 7.57 -4.98
C PHE A 511 3.06 7.16 -6.44
N LYS A 512 3.86 7.79 -7.30
CA LYS A 512 3.79 7.60 -8.75
C LYS A 512 5.09 7.04 -9.29
N ALA A 513 4.97 6.14 -10.25
CA ALA A 513 6.08 5.62 -11.05
C ALA A 513 5.69 5.65 -12.52
N GLN A 514 6.59 6.17 -13.37
CA GLN A 514 6.40 6.16 -14.81
C GLN A 514 7.17 4.97 -15.39
N VAL A 515 6.47 4.09 -16.10
CA VAL A 515 7.05 2.94 -16.81
C VAL A 515 6.49 2.95 -18.23
N ASP A 516 7.40 3.04 -19.20
CA ASP A 516 7.07 3.28 -20.61
C ASP A 516 6.12 4.48 -20.80
N LYS A 517 4.93 4.24 -21.37
CA LYS A 517 3.89 5.23 -21.60
C LYS A 517 2.86 5.34 -20.46
N TYR A 518 2.98 4.50 -19.44
CA TYR A 518 2.01 4.41 -18.35
C TYR A 518 2.55 5.07 -17.09
N THR A 519 1.68 5.78 -16.37
CA THR A 519 1.95 6.28 -15.02
C THR A 519 1.15 5.48 -14.02
N TYR A 520 1.83 4.73 -13.17
CA TYR A 520 1.25 3.97 -12.09
C TYR A 520 1.17 4.86 -10.85
N GLU A 521 0.02 4.88 -10.19
CA GLU A 521 -0.23 5.64 -8.98
C GLU A 521 -0.78 4.68 -7.92
N VAL A 522 -0.07 4.57 -6.80
CA VAL A 522 -0.46 3.76 -5.65
C VAL A 522 -0.72 4.69 -4.47
N CYS A 523 -1.93 4.66 -3.93
CA CYS A 523 -2.31 5.34 -2.69
C CYS A 523 -2.51 4.27 -1.60
N PRO A 524 -1.54 4.07 -0.68
CA PRO A 524 -1.64 3.10 0.40
C PRO A 524 -2.97 3.22 1.16
N PHE A 525 -3.56 2.08 1.54
CA PHE A 525 -4.85 2.01 2.25
C PHE A 525 -6.07 2.60 1.50
N SER A 526 -5.92 2.95 0.23
CA SER A 526 -7.00 3.50 -0.59
C SER A 526 -7.18 2.72 -1.90
N LYS A 527 -6.41 3.04 -2.94
CA LYS A 527 -6.56 2.46 -4.28
C LYS A 527 -5.28 2.60 -5.09
N ALA A 528 -5.18 1.80 -6.15
CA ALA A 528 -4.12 1.88 -7.13
C ALA A 528 -4.69 2.03 -8.54
N SER A 529 -4.01 2.80 -9.38
CA SER A 529 -4.46 3.11 -10.74
C SER A 529 -3.31 3.23 -11.72
N GLN A 530 -3.60 2.95 -12.97
CA GLN A 530 -2.71 3.16 -14.11
C GLN A 530 -3.29 4.27 -14.97
N LYS A 531 -2.46 5.22 -15.38
CA LYS A 531 -2.85 6.36 -16.23
C LYS A 531 -2.12 6.30 -17.57
N GLU A 532 -2.87 6.50 -18.64
CA GLU A 532 -2.38 6.66 -20.03
C GLU A 532 -2.99 7.93 -20.61
N GLY A 533 -2.20 9.03 -20.65
CA GLY A 533 -2.71 10.35 -21.04
C GLY A 533 -3.87 10.82 -20.14
N HIS A 534 -5.06 10.96 -20.73
CA HIS A 534 -6.30 11.33 -20.01
C HIS A 534 -7.11 10.12 -19.51
N SER A 535 -6.76 8.90 -19.92
CA SER A 535 -7.44 7.68 -19.49
C SER A 535 -6.83 7.15 -18.19
N SER A 536 -7.68 6.73 -17.25
CA SER A 536 -7.27 6.10 -16.00
C SER A 536 -7.95 4.74 -15.87
N THR A 537 -7.14 3.70 -15.67
CA THR A 537 -7.59 2.33 -15.42
C THR A 537 -7.38 1.99 -13.95
N SER A 538 -8.41 1.45 -13.29
CA SER A 538 -8.29 1.00 -11.90
C SER A 538 -7.52 -0.31 -11.83
N LEU A 539 -6.46 -0.37 -11.01
CA LEU A 539 -5.71 -1.59 -10.73
C LEU A 539 -6.19 -2.32 -9.47
N GLY A 540 -7.04 -1.67 -8.67
CA GLY A 540 -7.64 -2.27 -7.48
C GLY A 540 -7.91 -1.27 -6.37
N THR A 541 -8.77 -1.67 -5.45
CA THR A 541 -8.99 -1.02 -4.15
C THR A 541 -8.24 -1.78 -3.07
N TRP A 542 -7.87 -1.07 -2.01
CA TRP A 542 -7.22 -1.65 -0.84
C TRP A 542 -7.96 -2.90 -0.33
N SER A 543 -7.23 -4.01 -0.18
CA SER A 543 -7.78 -5.29 0.28
C SER A 543 -7.14 -5.80 1.57
N GLY A 544 -5.99 -5.27 1.98
CA GLY A 544 -5.34 -5.65 3.23
C GLY A 544 -3.81 -5.80 3.13
N LEU A 545 -3.20 -6.05 4.28
CA LEU A 545 -1.79 -6.40 4.41
C LEU A 545 -1.62 -7.92 4.37
N GLU A 546 -0.71 -8.38 3.51
CA GLU A 546 -0.30 -9.78 3.34
C GLU A 546 1.15 -9.98 3.84
N GLU A 547 1.60 -11.24 3.96
CA GLU A 547 2.97 -11.61 4.36
C GLU A 547 3.49 -10.87 5.60
N ASN A 548 2.79 -11.01 6.74
CA ASN A 548 3.13 -10.37 8.02
C ASN A 548 3.25 -8.83 7.94
N GLY A 549 2.54 -8.18 7.01
CA GLY A 549 2.57 -6.72 6.88
C GLY A 549 3.61 -6.18 5.91
N THR A 550 4.25 -7.03 5.11
CA THR A 550 5.27 -6.62 4.14
C THR A 550 4.71 -6.41 2.73
N ARG A 551 3.50 -6.90 2.43
CA ARG A 551 2.84 -6.68 1.13
C ARG A 551 1.49 -6.03 1.28
N MET A 552 1.23 -5.04 0.45
CA MET A 552 -0.05 -4.34 0.32
C MET A 552 -0.81 -4.90 -0.88
N ALA A 553 -1.99 -5.47 -0.63
CA ALA A 553 -2.81 -6.05 -1.69
C ALA A 553 -3.92 -5.10 -2.13
N PHE A 554 -4.03 -4.89 -3.44
CA PHE A 554 -5.12 -4.13 -4.06
C PHE A 554 -5.85 -5.03 -5.06
N LYS A 555 -7.14 -5.27 -4.82
CA LYS A 555 -7.97 -6.24 -5.56
C LYS A 555 -9.20 -5.55 -6.15
N ASN A 556 -9.97 -6.26 -6.97
CA ASN A 556 -11.22 -5.77 -7.57
C ASN A 556 -11.04 -4.52 -8.45
N GLY A 557 -9.95 -4.47 -9.22
CA GLY A 557 -9.72 -3.44 -10.22
C GLY A 557 -10.63 -3.58 -11.45
N GLN A 558 -10.41 -2.72 -12.43
CA GLN A 558 -11.21 -2.71 -13.66
C GLN A 558 -11.09 -4.05 -14.41
N GLY A 559 -12.23 -4.55 -14.91
CA GLY A 559 -12.31 -5.83 -15.61
C GLY A 559 -11.34 -5.93 -16.79
N CYS A 560 -10.60 -7.04 -16.83
CA CYS A 560 -9.66 -7.35 -17.89
C CYS A 560 -10.33 -8.20 -18.96
N TRP A 561 -10.06 -7.91 -20.24
CA TRP A 561 -10.58 -8.75 -21.31
C TRP A 561 -9.93 -10.14 -21.26
N GLN A 562 -10.75 -11.19 -21.10
CA GLN A 562 -10.28 -12.58 -20.93
C GLN A 562 -9.23 -12.73 -19.81
N GLY A 563 -9.42 -12.01 -18.71
CA GLY A 563 -8.57 -12.10 -17.52
C GLY A 563 -9.38 -11.83 -16.25
N PRO A 564 -8.77 -12.03 -15.08
CA PRO A 564 -9.40 -11.66 -13.81
C PRO A 564 -9.61 -10.14 -13.73
N ALA A 565 -10.34 -9.68 -12.73
CA ALA A 565 -10.32 -8.27 -12.36
C ALA A 565 -8.86 -7.86 -12.10
N ARG A 566 -8.46 -6.68 -12.59
CA ARG A 566 -7.09 -6.20 -12.39
C ARG A 566 -6.75 -6.16 -10.89
N SER A 567 -5.54 -6.56 -10.55
CA SER A 567 -5.02 -6.50 -9.18
C SER A 567 -3.56 -6.05 -9.19
N ILE A 568 -3.14 -5.36 -8.13
CA ILE A 568 -1.74 -5.01 -7.92
C ILE A 568 -1.32 -5.36 -6.49
N THR A 569 -0.16 -5.99 -6.37
CA THR A 569 0.48 -6.27 -5.08
C THR A 569 1.72 -5.41 -4.95
N VAL A 570 1.81 -4.66 -3.86
CA VAL A 570 2.91 -3.72 -3.61
C VAL A 570 3.75 -4.22 -2.45
N THR A 571 5.03 -4.53 -2.69
CA THR A 571 5.97 -4.97 -1.67
C THR A 571 6.58 -3.76 -0.98
N LEU A 572 6.60 -3.76 0.35
CA LEU A 572 7.20 -2.69 1.15
C LEU A 572 8.66 -3.01 1.41
N LEU A 573 9.56 -2.15 0.92
CA LEU A 573 11.01 -2.31 1.08
C LEU A 573 11.57 -1.21 1.98
N CYS A 574 12.56 -1.56 2.81
CA CYS A 574 13.28 -0.57 3.61
C CYS A 574 14.04 0.39 2.69
N GLY A 575 13.69 1.67 2.74
CA GLY A 575 14.29 2.72 1.93
C GLY A 575 14.51 4.01 2.71
N LYS A 576 15.31 4.93 2.17
CA LYS A 576 15.60 6.24 2.81
C LYS A 576 14.50 7.28 2.59
N ARG A 577 13.70 7.10 1.54
CA ARG A 577 12.63 8.00 1.09
C ARG A 577 11.52 7.17 0.47
N GLU A 578 10.35 7.77 0.36
CA GLU A 578 9.19 7.16 -0.27
C GLU A 578 9.41 7.13 -1.78
N HIS A 579 9.44 5.94 -2.35
CA HIS A 579 9.65 5.78 -3.79
C HIS A 579 8.99 4.52 -4.32
N LEU A 580 8.08 4.68 -5.28
CA LEU A 580 7.51 3.57 -6.02
C LEU A 580 8.45 3.21 -7.18
N ALA A 581 8.87 1.95 -7.23
CA ALA A 581 9.80 1.40 -8.21
C ALA A 581 9.37 -0.01 -8.65
N HIS A 582 10.13 -0.59 -9.59
CA HIS A 582 9.98 -1.99 -10.03
C HIS A 582 8.55 -2.42 -10.41
N VAL A 583 7.80 -1.52 -11.05
CA VAL A 583 6.45 -1.85 -11.51
C VAL A 583 6.54 -2.80 -12.70
N ALA A 584 5.91 -3.96 -12.58
CA ALA A 584 5.88 -5.00 -13.60
C ALA A 584 4.49 -5.63 -13.71
N GLU A 585 4.17 -6.17 -14.89
CA GLU A 585 2.98 -7.00 -15.15
C GLU A 585 3.44 -8.44 -15.40
N PRO A 586 3.76 -9.24 -14.35
CA PRO A 586 4.24 -10.61 -14.52
C PRO A 586 3.21 -11.53 -15.18
N SER A 587 1.92 -11.26 -14.96
CA SER A 587 0.79 -12.01 -15.52
C SER A 587 -0.26 -11.03 -16.01
N ARG A 588 -1.07 -11.44 -17.00
CA ARG A 588 -2.12 -10.58 -17.57
C ARG A 588 -3.01 -10.01 -16.47
N CYS A 589 -3.07 -8.69 -16.39
CA CYS A 589 -3.90 -7.95 -15.43
C CYS A 589 -3.55 -8.18 -13.95
N GLU A 590 -2.38 -8.75 -13.67
CA GLU A 590 -1.81 -8.86 -12.34
C GLU A 590 -0.48 -8.12 -12.31
N TYR A 591 -0.39 -7.12 -11.45
CA TYR A 591 0.75 -6.21 -11.38
C TYR A 591 1.48 -6.39 -10.05
N THR A 592 2.79 -6.15 -10.09
CA THR A 592 3.64 -6.07 -8.90
C THR A 592 4.39 -4.75 -8.91
N ALA A 593 4.63 -4.17 -7.74
CA ALA A 593 5.46 -2.99 -7.59
C ALA A 593 6.18 -3.01 -6.23
N ASP A 594 7.27 -2.27 -6.13
CA ASP A 594 8.01 -2.11 -4.88
C ASP A 594 7.87 -0.67 -4.39
N LEU A 595 7.46 -0.50 -3.14
CA LEU A 595 7.42 0.79 -2.47
C LEU A 595 8.54 0.83 -1.42
N GLU A 596 9.61 1.52 -1.75
CA GLU A 596 10.65 1.88 -0.79
C GLU A 596 10.10 2.89 0.20
N THR A 597 10.22 2.61 1.50
CA THR A 597 9.80 3.53 2.56
C THR A 597 10.62 3.32 3.84
N PRO A 598 10.95 4.40 4.57
CA PRO A 598 11.57 4.26 5.89
C PRO A 598 10.69 3.49 6.88
N ALA A 599 9.37 3.52 6.70
CA ALA A 599 8.42 2.82 7.57
C ALA A 599 8.59 1.29 7.56
N ALA A 600 9.15 0.73 6.49
CA ALA A 600 9.40 -0.71 6.34
C ALA A 600 10.73 -1.18 6.97
N CYS A 601 11.58 -0.27 7.45
CA CYS A 601 12.87 -0.62 8.05
C CYS A 601 12.70 -1.17 9.48
N THR A 602 12.92 -2.47 9.68
CA THR A 602 12.74 -3.10 11.01
C THR A 602 14.00 -3.03 11.86
N PRO A 603 13.88 -2.93 13.20
CA PRO A 603 15.04 -2.99 14.09
C PRO A 603 15.82 -4.30 13.96
N GLU A 604 15.14 -5.41 13.65
CA GLU A 604 15.76 -6.72 13.46
C GLU A 604 16.75 -6.75 12.29
N THR A 605 16.43 -6.09 11.17
CA THR A 605 17.36 -6.01 10.03
C THR A 605 18.60 -5.19 10.37
N ALA A 606 18.45 -4.08 11.09
CA ALA A 606 19.57 -3.27 11.55
C ALA A 606 20.47 -4.03 12.53
N THR A 607 19.91 -4.75 13.50
CA THR A 607 20.69 -5.54 14.46
C THR A 607 21.41 -6.72 13.81
N ALA A 608 20.78 -7.39 12.82
CA ALA A 608 21.42 -8.44 12.04
C ALA A 608 22.62 -7.91 11.25
N LEU A 609 22.48 -6.76 10.57
CA LEU A 609 23.57 -6.11 9.85
C LEU A 609 24.69 -5.65 10.79
N GLN A 610 24.37 -5.13 11.98
CA GLN A 610 25.37 -4.79 13.00
C GLN A 610 26.14 -6.02 13.49
N ALA A 611 25.46 -7.15 13.70
CA ALA A 611 26.10 -8.38 14.12
C ALA A 611 27.07 -8.90 13.05
N GLU A 612 26.67 -8.87 11.78
CA GLU A 612 27.55 -9.22 10.65
C GLU A 612 28.73 -8.24 10.55
N LEU A 613 28.51 -6.94 10.78
CA LEU A 613 29.58 -5.95 10.79
C LEU A 613 30.62 -6.26 11.87
N ARG A 614 30.18 -6.59 13.09
CA ARG A 614 31.09 -6.99 14.18
C ARG A 614 31.90 -8.23 13.81
N LYS A 615 31.27 -9.22 13.17
CA LYS A 615 31.94 -10.43 12.69
C LYS A 615 33.03 -10.11 11.66
N ARG A 616 32.72 -9.25 10.66
CA ARG A 616 33.73 -8.84 9.65
C ARG A 616 34.83 -7.98 10.24
N GLN A 617 34.53 -7.11 11.22
CA GLN A 617 35.52 -6.35 11.98
C GLN A 617 36.50 -7.28 12.72
N GLN A 618 36.00 -8.36 13.32
CA GLN A 618 36.86 -9.36 13.99
C GLN A 618 37.76 -10.10 12.99
N LEU A 619 37.25 -10.44 11.81
CA LEU A 619 38.06 -11.08 10.76
C LEU A 619 39.19 -10.17 10.26
N LEU A 620 38.93 -8.87 10.10
CA LEU A 620 39.92 -7.87 9.69
C LEU A 620 40.90 -7.47 10.80
N GLY A 621 40.40 -7.35 12.03
CA GLY A 621 41.19 -6.97 13.20
C GLY A 621 42.16 -8.05 13.68
N GLY A 622 42.03 -9.27 13.15
CA GLY A 622 42.72 -10.45 13.64
C GLY A 622 42.16 -10.89 14.99
N ALA A 623 42.21 -12.18 15.26
CA ALA A 623 41.98 -12.72 16.58
C ALA A 623 42.81 -11.94 17.62
N GLY A 624 42.16 -11.09 18.42
CA GLY A 624 42.73 -10.43 19.58
C GLY A 624 42.98 -11.44 20.70
N GLY A 625 43.92 -12.35 20.48
CA GLY A 625 44.27 -13.40 21.44
C GLY A 625 45.66 -14.00 21.27
N GLU A 626 46.20 -14.12 20.05
CA GLU A 626 47.43 -14.92 19.86
C GLU A 626 48.71 -14.08 19.77
N GLY A 627 48.61 -12.77 19.48
CA GLY A 627 49.78 -11.87 19.41
C GLY A 627 50.16 -11.19 20.73
N GLU A 628 49.19 -10.97 21.64
CA GLU A 628 49.46 -10.31 22.91
C GLU A 628 50.06 -11.27 23.95
N GLU A 629 49.73 -12.56 23.92
CA GLU A 629 50.30 -13.54 24.86
C GLU A 629 51.76 -13.88 24.51
N GLU A 630 52.10 -13.96 23.22
CA GLU A 630 53.49 -14.17 22.78
C GLU A 630 54.36 -12.91 22.98
N ALA A 631 53.80 -11.71 22.77
CA ALA A 631 54.47 -10.45 23.09
C ALA A 631 54.62 -10.23 24.61
N ALA A 632 53.63 -10.61 25.41
CA ALA A 632 53.71 -10.56 26.87
C ALA A 632 54.66 -11.62 27.44
N ALA A 633 54.72 -12.82 26.85
CA ALA A 633 55.68 -13.87 27.22
C ALA A 633 57.11 -13.48 26.84
N ALA A 634 57.32 -12.86 25.67
CA ALA A 634 58.61 -12.31 25.26
C ALA A 634 59.06 -11.14 26.14
N ALA A 635 58.14 -10.25 26.53
CA ALA A 635 58.41 -9.15 27.46
C ALA A 635 58.71 -9.64 28.88
N ALA A 636 58.03 -10.69 29.36
CA ALA A 636 58.29 -11.32 30.66
C ALA A 636 59.65 -12.05 30.68
N ALA A 637 60.03 -12.70 29.59
CA ALA A 637 61.34 -13.34 29.45
C ALA A 637 62.49 -12.30 29.40
N ALA A 638 62.28 -11.15 28.76
CA ALA A 638 63.24 -10.05 28.73
C ALA A 638 63.40 -9.38 30.11
N ALA A 639 62.30 -9.24 30.88
CA ALA A 639 62.33 -8.70 32.23
C ALA A 639 63.06 -9.61 33.24
N ALA A 640 62.98 -10.94 33.07
CA ALA A 640 63.70 -11.90 33.91
C ALA A 640 65.21 -11.95 33.63
N ALA A 641 65.65 -11.63 32.40
CA ALA A 641 67.06 -11.59 32.03
C ALA A 641 67.77 -10.29 32.46
N GLY A 642 67.02 -9.23 32.79
CA GLY A 642 67.57 -7.93 33.19
C GLY A 642 67.83 -7.75 34.68
N ALA A 643 67.50 -8.73 35.53
CA ALA A 643 67.55 -8.62 36.99
C ALA A 643 68.80 -9.23 37.66
N ASP A 644 69.84 -9.62 36.90
CA ASP A 644 71.10 -10.16 37.44
C ASP A 644 72.32 -9.31 37.05
N GLY A 645 72.26 -8.01 37.36
CA GLY A 645 73.37 -7.11 37.06
C GLY A 645 73.21 -5.74 37.69
N SER A 646 73.53 -5.63 38.99
CA SER A 646 74.17 -4.46 39.64
C SER A 646 73.61 -4.17 41.03
N SER A 647 74.24 -4.73 42.06
CA SER A 647 74.41 -4.03 43.35
C SER A 647 75.70 -4.49 44.03
N ARG A 648 76.77 -3.78 43.70
CA ARG A 648 77.98 -3.68 44.52
C ARG A 648 78.12 -2.19 44.84
N ASP A 649 78.37 -1.92 46.12
CA ASP A 649 78.82 -0.67 46.76
C ASP A 649 77.89 -0.01 47.82
N GLU A 650 78.45 0.00 49.04
CA GLU A 650 78.36 0.96 50.15
C GLU A 650 77.03 1.23 50.89
N LEU A 651 76.84 0.61 52.07
CA LEU A 651 77.12 1.18 53.42
C LEU A 651 76.68 0.21 54.54
#